data_AF-A0AA39U9E0-F1
#
_entry.id   AF-A0AA39U9E0-F1
#
_cell.length_a   1.000
_cell.length_b   1.000
_cell.length_c   1.000
_cell.angle_alpha   90.00
_cell.angle_beta   90.00
_cell.angle_gamma   90.00
#
_symmetry.space_group_name_H-M   'P 1'
#
loop_
_entity.id
_entity.type
_entity.pdbx_description
1 polymer ?
#
loop_
_entity_poly.entity_id
_entity_poly.type
_entity_poly.pdbx_seq_one_letter_code
_entity_poly.pdbx_strand_id
1 'polypeptide(L)'
;MDNSCRYNLQEATEYSEQELAIKDHIQLTPTKAKQGQKMKKTCQGRIIIRQRQEQSYICCEHYRSFLRKHFVLYPARGGGYNFDYLCMLIVTDEPVISKIELGAHQQGYGLLMSCTTIQNISSVKVNCDFKAFIRERTSNINPHTHPIPLLTTTPVQIKAEIKALMHSLEHELADMTPQRFCRHPAVINWVKELCPAVEEPMVVHLHPLLANLNHIASYIHTEVKAALPHGTGWDGVTHMKRIQDEEEVTPYIQVIKQMSWHSLRHEWDEINKSDDKEGPLSRSDDDCFRLIVCMLPERSQDFLEAKWVQCDISFKRVPGWNEFELVSVDQETNQVRQDMGKDIQYRHLHSPSLEEHQGIMHWAADQHRGQAKGLGLHLQDIAREMDKEQMDLHEPGRSLYSLGVYEHLHRILRICEAHITRGIASCAVPDYRVKEKMHSLLCVRHPDWDRAIAYIEQEGGASGRAWLNNKRDSKFTLQGMCWEKSFTPLSIWQAGDTMTNAVEMSHIDIYREGGISRARHYDKMRLHIHCVAQKVGVKASYRPTTVVVSVARKYKRTVIHHMWKFNSTDKSIGDQNERLHKSWERYQSALHRLSVKPTDLNTIELAEKHKKAYEKHKQKSLDMRQRLHGQSSGRVRIVILE
;
A
#
# COMPACT_ATOMS: atom_id res chain seq x y z
N MET A 1 12.60 12.53 13.11
CA MET A 1 13.30 12.57 14.42
C MET A 1 13.23 11.20 15.09
N ASP A 2 14.37 10.55 15.23
CA ASP A 2 14.54 9.17 15.71
C ASP A 2 14.30 9.07 17.23
N ASN A 3 13.51 8.09 17.69
CA ASN A 3 13.19 7.87 19.10
C ASN A 3 14.28 7.05 19.84
N SER A 4 15.55 7.45 19.69
CA SER A 4 16.61 7.00 20.62
C SER A 4 16.27 7.41 22.05
N CYS A 5 16.79 6.69 23.04
CA CYS A 5 16.52 6.89 24.46
C CYS A 5 16.59 8.39 24.84
N ARG A 6 15.44 9.04 25.08
CA ARG A 6 15.32 10.48 25.39
C ARG A 6 15.52 10.81 26.88
N TYR A 7 15.86 9.83 27.70
CA TYR A 7 16.19 10.10 29.10
C TYR A 7 17.68 10.40 29.20
N ASN A 8 18.01 11.44 29.98
CA ASN A 8 19.36 11.84 30.33
C ASN A 8 20.23 10.60 30.58
N LEU A 9 21.46 10.65 30.04
CA LEU A 9 22.49 9.62 30.13
C LEU A 9 22.35 8.85 31.45
N GLN A 10 21.89 7.60 31.34
CA GLN A 10 21.92 6.64 32.45
C GLN A 10 23.35 6.60 32.99
N GLU A 11 23.50 6.36 34.29
CA GLU A 11 24.81 6.19 34.93
C GLU A 11 25.69 5.29 34.05
N ALA A 12 26.88 5.79 33.71
CA ALA A 12 27.78 5.09 32.80
C ALA A 12 28.11 3.74 33.43
N THR A 13 27.86 2.66 32.69
CA THR A 13 28.32 1.34 33.08
C THR A 13 29.85 1.36 33.15
N GLU A 14 30.41 1.16 34.33
CA GLU A 14 31.83 1.00 34.52
C GLU A 14 32.24 -0.40 34.05
N TYR A 15 32.92 -0.47 32.92
CA TYR A 15 33.48 -1.71 32.38
C TYR A 15 34.90 -1.91 32.90
N SER A 16 35.26 -3.16 33.20
CA SER A 16 36.66 -3.54 33.38
C SER A 16 37.43 -3.40 32.07
N GLU A 17 38.76 -3.26 32.14
CA GLU A 17 39.63 -3.17 30.95
C GLU A 17 39.46 -4.38 30.01
N GLN A 18 39.26 -5.57 30.58
CA GLN A 18 39.03 -6.80 29.82
C GLN A 18 37.68 -6.76 29.08
N GLU A 19 36.61 -6.29 29.73
CA GLU A 19 35.30 -6.13 29.08
C GLU A 19 35.32 -5.06 28.00
N LEU A 20 36.06 -3.97 28.19
CA LEU A 20 36.27 -2.92 27.18
C LEU A 20 36.98 -3.47 25.95
N ALA A 21 38.06 -4.22 26.14
CA ALA A 21 38.79 -4.86 25.05
C ALA A 21 37.90 -5.82 24.23
N ILE A 22 37.09 -6.63 24.90
CA ILE A 22 36.12 -7.55 24.25
C ILE A 22 35.05 -6.75 23.50
N LYS A 23 34.50 -5.70 24.11
CA LYS A 23 33.47 -4.86 23.51
C LYS A 23 33.97 -4.14 22.27
N ASP A 24 35.18 -3.59 22.30
CA ASP A 24 35.80 -2.92 21.17
C ASP A 24 36.09 -3.92 20.04
N HIS A 25 36.56 -5.13 20.38
CA HIS A 25 36.75 -6.21 19.41
C HIS A 25 35.43 -6.63 18.72
N ILE A 26 34.31 -6.72 19.47
CA ILE A 26 32.97 -7.02 18.93
C ILE A 26 32.41 -5.85 18.09
N GLN A 27 32.81 -4.61 18.37
CA GLN A 27 32.41 -3.46 17.55
C GLN A 27 33.21 -3.38 16.24
N LEU A 28 34.45 -3.86 16.24
CA LEU A 28 35.34 -3.90 15.09
C LEU A 28 35.09 -5.11 14.15
N THR A 29 34.17 -6.02 14.48
CA THR A 29 33.94 -7.23 13.67
C THR A 29 33.27 -6.90 12.32
N PRO A 30 33.68 -7.54 11.20
CA PRO A 30 33.38 -7.08 9.83
C PRO A 30 31.89 -7.00 9.46
N THR A 31 31.01 -7.70 10.19
CA THR A 31 29.58 -7.79 9.89
C THR A 31 28.85 -6.45 10.09
N LYS A 32 29.27 -5.63 11.06
CA LYS A 32 28.72 -4.28 11.28
C LYS A 32 29.38 -3.24 10.36
N ALA A 33 30.67 -3.40 10.07
CA ALA A 33 31.42 -2.52 9.17
C ALA A 33 30.96 -2.61 7.70
N LYS A 34 30.52 -3.79 7.23
CA LYS A 34 30.15 -4.04 5.81
C LYS A 34 28.81 -3.44 5.36
N GLN A 35 27.96 -2.92 6.25
CA GLN A 35 26.60 -2.49 5.89
C GLN A 35 26.42 -0.99 5.66
N GLY A 36 27.47 -0.16 5.80
CA GLY A 36 27.39 1.29 5.55
C GLY A 36 26.37 2.05 6.43
N GLN A 37 25.77 1.39 7.42
CA GLN A 37 24.82 2.00 8.33
C GLN A 37 25.57 2.81 9.38
N LYS A 38 25.22 4.08 9.55
CA LYS A 38 25.70 4.88 10.69
C LYS A 38 25.33 4.14 11.98
N MET A 39 26.33 3.83 12.81
CA MET A 39 26.12 3.12 14.08
C MET A 39 25.09 3.89 14.92
N LYS A 40 23.93 3.28 15.13
CA LYS A 40 22.95 3.83 16.08
C LYS A 40 23.56 3.70 17.48
N LYS A 41 23.46 4.76 18.30
CA LYS A 41 23.85 4.71 19.71
C LYS A 41 23.01 3.61 20.39
N THR A 42 23.63 2.47 20.68
CA THR A 42 23.01 1.38 21.44
C THR A 42 23.14 1.62 22.93
N CYS A 43 22.26 0.98 23.70
CA CYS A 43 22.36 0.95 25.16
C CYS A 43 23.74 0.40 25.59
N GLN A 44 24.36 1.05 26.57
CA GLN A 44 25.68 0.69 27.10
C GLN A 44 25.61 -0.21 28.34
N GLY A 45 24.43 -0.73 28.69
CA GLY A 45 24.26 -1.52 29.90
C GLY A 45 24.68 -2.98 29.74
N ARG A 46 25.27 -3.57 30.78
CA ARG A 46 25.56 -5.01 30.87
C ARG A 46 24.28 -5.85 30.77
N ILE A 47 24.42 -7.05 30.24
CA ILE A 47 23.39 -8.08 30.35
C ILE A 47 23.60 -8.80 31.67
N ILE A 48 22.57 -8.80 32.52
CA ILE A 48 22.61 -9.40 33.84
C ILE A 48 21.43 -10.35 34.02
N ILE A 49 21.60 -11.33 34.89
CA ILE A 49 20.50 -12.15 35.38
C ILE A 49 19.87 -11.41 36.55
N ARG A 50 18.57 -11.18 36.49
CA ARG A 50 17.79 -10.69 37.62
C ARG A 50 16.78 -11.74 38.05
N GLN A 51 16.57 -11.84 39.34
CA GLN A 51 15.53 -12.67 39.91
C GLN A 51 14.36 -11.79 40.33
N ARG A 52 13.14 -12.20 39.97
CA ARG A 52 11.91 -11.60 40.50
C ARG A 52 11.01 -12.72 40.97
N GLN A 53 10.74 -12.75 42.27
CA GLN A 53 10.10 -13.89 42.93
C GLN A 53 10.93 -15.17 42.70
N GLU A 54 10.37 -16.18 42.05
CA GLU A 54 10.99 -17.48 41.78
C GLU A 54 11.47 -17.63 40.33
N GLN A 55 11.45 -16.56 39.53
CA GLN A 55 11.87 -16.63 38.13
C GLN A 55 13.06 -15.72 37.88
N SER A 56 14.15 -16.34 37.40
CA SER A 56 15.27 -15.64 36.80
C SER A 56 14.90 -15.19 35.39
N TYR A 57 15.35 -13.99 35.01
CA TYR A 57 15.22 -13.45 33.67
C TYR A 57 16.49 -12.70 33.31
N ILE A 58 16.84 -12.70 32.03
CA ILE A 58 18.04 -12.02 31.54
C ILE A 58 17.60 -10.65 31.06
N CYS A 59 18.23 -9.58 31.52
CA CYS A 59 17.90 -8.23 31.08
C CYS A 59 19.14 -7.35 31.00
N CYS A 60 19.02 -6.25 30.25
CA CYS A 60 19.96 -5.16 30.39
C CYS A 60 19.89 -4.59 31.82
N GLU A 61 21.01 -4.21 32.42
CA GLU A 61 21.05 -3.66 33.77
C GLU A 61 20.22 -2.38 33.93
N HIS A 62 20.10 -1.58 32.87
CA HIS A 62 19.25 -0.39 32.85
C HIS A 62 17.76 -0.69 32.61
N TYR A 63 17.40 -1.96 32.42
CA TYR A 63 15.99 -2.35 32.29
C TYR A 63 15.20 -1.99 33.55
N ARG A 64 14.09 -1.30 33.33
CA ARG A 64 13.04 -1.03 34.32
C ARG A 64 11.71 -1.45 33.71
N SER A 65 10.79 -1.97 34.52
CA SER A 65 9.49 -2.51 34.04
C SER A 65 8.64 -1.47 33.30
N PHE A 66 8.78 -0.19 33.63
CA PHE A 66 8.11 0.93 32.95
C PHE A 66 8.85 1.44 31.71
N LEU A 67 10.12 1.06 31.49
CA LEU A 67 10.94 1.44 30.34
C LEU A 67 11.11 0.26 29.37
N ARG A 68 10.13 0.09 28.47
CA ARG A 68 10.12 -1.00 27.47
C ARG A 68 11.17 -0.88 26.34
N LYS A 69 12.14 0.03 26.47
CA LYS A 69 13.18 0.29 25.45
C LYS A 69 14.47 -0.52 25.65
N HIS A 70 14.58 -1.29 26.74
CA HIS A 70 15.74 -2.12 27.06
C HIS A 70 15.47 -3.61 26.85
N PHE A 71 16.54 -4.36 26.59
CA PHE A 71 16.48 -5.82 26.40
C PHE A 71 15.99 -6.53 27.67
N VAL A 72 15.06 -7.46 27.50
CA VAL A 72 14.59 -8.38 28.54
C VAL A 72 14.15 -9.69 27.90
N LEU A 73 14.60 -10.80 28.47
CA LEU A 73 14.31 -12.16 28.03
C LEU A 73 13.80 -12.96 29.24
N TYR A 74 12.54 -13.37 29.15
CA TYR A 74 11.92 -14.24 30.14
C TYR A 74 11.97 -15.70 29.67
N PRO A 75 12.16 -16.67 30.58
CA PRO A 75 12.22 -18.10 30.24
C PRO A 75 11.02 -18.56 29.39
N ALA A 76 9.81 -18.13 29.78
CA ALA A 76 8.56 -18.54 29.13
C ALA A 76 8.25 -17.82 27.79
N ARG A 77 9.09 -16.88 27.34
CA ARG A 77 8.87 -16.12 26.09
C ARG A 77 10.02 -16.23 25.07
N GLY A 78 11.15 -16.83 25.47
CA GLY A 78 12.30 -17.02 24.60
C GLY A 78 12.10 -18.22 23.68
N GLY A 79 11.31 -18.06 22.61
CA GLY A 79 11.03 -19.13 21.65
C GLY A 79 12.30 -19.79 21.11
N GLY A 80 12.66 -20.94 21.68
CA GLY A 80 13.71 -21.86 21.21
C GLY A 80 15.05 -21.83 21.93
N TYR A 81 15.29 -20.96 22.92
CA TYR A 81 16.58 -20.90 23.61
C TYR A 81 16.59 -21.67 24.93
N ASN A 82 17.67 -22.39 25.21
CA ASN A 82 17.89 -22.99 26.53
C ASN A 82 18.27 -21.88 27.53
N PHE A 83 17.32 -21.47 28.36
CA PHE A 83 17.49 -20.37 29.30
C PHE A 83 18.56 -20.66 30.37
N ASP A 84 18.64 -21.90 30.84
CA ASP A 84 19.64 -22.30 31.83
C ASP A 84 21.05 -22.21 31.26
N TYR A 85 21.23 -22.64 30.01
CA TYR A 85 22.48 -22.46 29.29
C TYR A 85 22.90 -21.00 29.16
N LEU A 86 21.97 -20.10 28.80
CA LEU A 86 22.23 -18.66 28.73
C LEU A 86 22.57 -18.06 30.09
N CYS A 87 21.94 -18.53 31.17
CA CYS A 87 22.30 -18.13 32.51
C CYS A 87 23.73 -18.55 32.83
N MET A 88 24.08 -19.82 32.60
CA MET A 88 25.43 -20.34 32.88
C MET A 88 26.51 -19.61 32.07
N LEU A 89 26.22 -19.24 30.81
CA LEU A 89 27.11 -18.39 30.01
C LEU A 89 27.35 -17.02 30.64
N ILE A 90 26.31 -16.38 31.19
CA ILE A 90 26.46 -15.06 31.84
C ILE A 90 27.25 -15.16 33.14
N VAL A 91 27.11 -16.26 33.89
CA VAL A 91 27.89 -16.49 35.12
C VAL A 91 29.24 -17.15 34.87
N THR A 92 29.58 -17.47 33.61
CA THR A 92 30.82 -18.15 33.22
C THR A 92 31.07 -19.48 33.97
N ASP A 93 30.03 -20.28 34.19
CA ASP A 93 30.12 -21.60 34.87
C ASP A 93 30.53 -22.71 33.87
N GLU A 94 31.83 -22.77 33.58
CA GLU A 94 32.43 -23.68 32.60
C GLU A 94 32.08 -25.18 32.77
N PRO A 95 32.10 -25.77 33.98
CA PRO A 95 31.69 -27.15 34.18
C PRO A 95 30.26 -27.43 33.74
N VAL A 96 29.32 -26.52 34.06
CA VAL A 96 27.90 -26.69 33.72
C VAL A 96 27.66 -26.46 32.23
N ILE A 97 28.31 -25.46 31.64
CA ILE A 97 28.31 -25.20 30.19
C ILE A 97 28.77 -26.48 29.45
N SER A 98 29.93 -27.01 29.83
CA SER A 98 30.51 -28.21 29.21
C SER A 98 29.58 -29.42 29.33
N LYS A 99 28.92 -29.60 30.48
CA LYS A 99 27.95 -30.68 30.69
C LYS A 99 26.73 -30.53 29.78
N ILE A 100 26.20 -29.31 29.63
CA ILE A 100 25.06 -29.03 28.74
C ILE A 100 25.44 -29.25 27.28
N GLU A 101 26.60 -28.75 26.85
CA GLU A 101 27.11 -28.92 25.49
C GLU A 101 27.36 -30.39 25.15
N LEU A 102 27.93 -31.17 26.08
CA LEU A 102 28.15 -32.60 25.93
C LEU A 102 26.82 -33.38 25.88
N GLY A 103 25.85 -32.99 26.70
CA GLY A 103 24.50 -33.57 26.68
C GLY A 103 23.80 -33.30 25.34
N ALA A 104 23.88 -32.08 24.82
CA ALA A 104 23.38 -31.75 23.49
C ALA A 104 24.07 -32.59 22.41
N HIS A 105 25.40 -32.74 22.50
CA HIS A 105 26.20 -33.55 21.59
C HIS A 105 25.74 -34.99 21.50
N GLN A 106 25.52 -35.63 22.65
CA GLN A 106 25.02 -37.00 22.73
C GLN A 106 23.63 -37.16 22.10
N GLN A 107 22.83 -36.09 22.07
CA GLN A 107 21.51 -36.06 21.46
C GLN A 107 21.54 -35.66 19.97
N GLY A 108 22.73 -35.52 19.38
CA GLY A 108 22.88 -35.24 17.96
C GLY A 108 22.68 -33.77 17.57
N TYR A 109 22.71 -32.83 18.52
CA TYR A 109 22.68 -31.39 18.25
C TYR A 109 23.67 -30.59 19.12
N GLY A 110 23.72 -29.26 18.99
CA GLY A 110 24.55 -28.38 19.84
C GLY A 110 25.99 -28.15 19.35
N LEU A 111 26.74 -27.37 20.13
CA LEU A 111 28.03 -26.77 19.74
C LEU A 111 29.18 -27.76 19.52
N LEU A 112 29.09 -28.98 20.06
CA LEU A 112 30.12 -30.01 19.88
C LEU A 112 29.81 -30.97 18.72
N MET A 113 28.60 -30.93 18.14
CA MET A 113 28.25 -31.76 16.99
C MET A 113 28.86 -31.24 15.70
N SER A 114 29.36 -32.15 14.86
CA SER A 114 29.74 -31.84 13.48
C SER A 114 28.49 -31.37 12.72
N CYS A 115 28.50 -30.12 12.27
CA CYS A 115 27.38 -29.54 11.53
C CYS A 115 27.16 -30.29 10.21
N THR A 116 26.06 -31.03 10.08
CA THR A 116 25.68 -31.72 8.84
C THR A 116 24.89 -30.81 7.88
N THR A 117 24.51 -29.61 8.34
CA THR A 117 23.66 -28.68 7.59
C THR A 117 24.50 -27.65 6.84
N ILE A 118 24.54 -27.74 5.50
CA ILE A 118 25.13 -26.72 4.63
C ILE A 118 24.10 -25.60 4.41
N GLN A 119 24.28 -24.46 5.06
CA GLN A 119 23.48 -23.24 4.79
C GLN A 119 24.38 -22.04 4.49
N ASN A 120 23.88 -21.15 3.63
CA ASN A 120 24.57 -19.92 3.26
C ASN A 120 24.69 -18.97 4.49
N ILE A 121 25.85 -18.32 4.60
CA ILE A 121 26.21 -17.32 5.61
C ILE A 121 25.23 -16.13 5.66
N SER A 122 24.50 -15.82 4.58
CA SER A 122 23.56 -14.68 4.55
C SER A 122 22.10 -15.01 4.92
N SER A 123 21.75 -16.30 5.09
CA SER A 123 20.42 -16.73 5.53
C SER A 123 20.25 -16.76 7.06
N VAL A 124 21.14 -16.10 7.81
CA VAL A 124 21.09 -16.04 9.28
C VAL A 124 19.91 -15.17 9.74
N LYS A 125 18.71 -15.74 9.72
CA LYS A 125 17.90 -15.79 10.93
C LYS A 125 18.29 -17.09 11.62
N VAL A 126 19.04 -16.93 12.71
CA VAL A 126 19.08 -17.79 13.91
C VAL A 126 18.73 -19.26 13.63
N ASN A 127 19.75 -20.13 13.59
CA ASN A 127 19.71 -21.57 13.99
C ASN A 127 20.98 -22.36 13.53
N CYS A 128 22.13 -21.70 13.42
CA CYS A 128 23.40 -22.41 13.40
C CYS A 128 24.30 -21.77 14.46
N ASP A 129 24.36 -22.39 15.64
CA ASP A 129 25.06 -21.87 16.82
C ASP A 129 26.59 -21.83 16.65
N PHE A 130 27.12 -22.42 15.57
CA PHE A 130 28.55 -22.68 15.43
C PHE A 130 29.41 -21.45 15.10
N LYS A 131 28.86 -20.37 14.52
CA LYS A 131 29.69 -19.24 14.06
C LYS A 131 29.89 -18.10 15.06
N ALA A 132 29.09 -18.02 16.12
CA ALA A 132 29.30 -16.99 17.14
C ALA A 132 30.45 -17.31 18.10
N PHE A 133 30.88 -18.59 18.16
CA PHE A 133 31.77 -19.09 19.22
C PHE A 133 33.21 -19.37 18.76
N ILE A 134 33.47 -19.51 17.46
CA ILE A 134 34.82 -19.75 16.94
C ILE A 134 35.54 -18.42 16.75
N ARG A 135 36.10 -17.89 17.85
CA ARG A 135 37.33 -17.09 17.80
C ARG A 135 38.08 -17.01 19.14
N GLU A 136 37.50 -17.46 20.26
CA GLU A 136 38.17 -17.43 21.58
C GLU A 136 38.72 -18.77 22.08
N ARG A 137 38.35 -19.92 21.48
CA ARG A 137 38.92 -21.24 21.83
C ARG A 137 39.59 -21.92 20.65
N THR A 138 40.85 -21.57 20.38
CA THR A 138 41.75 -22.39 19.56
C THR A 138 42.92 -22.85 20.42
N SER A 139 42.87 -24.09 20.91
CA SER A 139 43.96 -25.01 20.57
C SER A 139 43.57 -26.50 20.51
N ASN A 140 42.35 -26.93 20.85
CA ASN A 140 42.04 -28.38 20.89
C ASN A 140 40.56 -28.72 20.60
N ILE A 141 40.06 -28.44 19.39
CA ILE A 141 38.78 -29.04 18.93
C ILE A 141 38.98 -29.62 17.53
N ASN A 142 38.47 -30.84 17.37
CA ASN A 142 38.60 -31.73 16.21
C ASN A 142 38.47 -31.03 14.85
N PRO A 143 39.31 -31.38 13.86
CA PRO A 143 39.21 -30.86 12.50
C PRO A 143 37.87 -31.25 11.87
N HIS A 144 37.18 -30.29 11.25
CA HIS A 144 36.03 -30.57 10.40
C HIS A 144 36.43 -31.59 9.32
N THR A 145 35.73 -32.73 9.24
CA THR A 145 35.97 -33.78 8.22
C THR A 145 35.31 -33.51 6.88
N HIS A 146 34.60 -32.39 6.76
CA HIS A 146 34.12 -31.88 5.48
C HIS A 146 34.72 -30.49 5.23
N PRO A 147 35.04 -30.15 3.98
CA PRO A 147 35.42 -28.79 3.63
C PRO A 147 34.31 -27.83 4.07
N ILE A 148 34.70 -26.65 4.56
CA ILE A 148 33.76 -25.54 4.78
C ILE A 148 32.99 -25.37 3.47
N PRO A 149 31.64 -25.44 3.46
CA PRO A 149 30.90 -25.23 2.23
C PRO A 149 31.31 -23.86 1.70
N LEU A 150 31.90 -23.86 0.51
CA LEU A 150 32.35 -22.66 -0.15
C LEU A 150 31.17 -21.68 -0.13
N LEU A 151 31.47 -20.40 0.15
CA LEU A 151 30.55 -19.33 -0.19
C LEU A 151 30.29 -19.43 -1.69
N THR A 152 29.28 -20.19 -2.09
CA THR A 152 28.87 -20.31 -3.48
C THR A 152 28.14 -19.02 -3.79
N THR A 153 28.90 -17.94 -3.94
CA THR A 153 28.41 -16.72 -4.57
C THR A 153 27.78 -17.14 -5.89
N THR A 154 26.63 -16.56 -6.23
CA THR A 154 26.01 -16.80 -7.53
C THR A 154 27.09 -16.68 -8.61
N PRO A 155 27.28 -17.73 -9.44
CA PRO A 155 28.28 -17.73 -10.49
C PRO A 155 28.22 -16.43 -11.30
N VAL A 156 29.39 -15.94 -11.71
CA VAL A 156 29.52 -14.64 -12.38
C VAL A 156 28.62 -14.57 -13.62
N GLN A 157 28.53 -15.68 -14.35
CA GLN A 157 27.68 -15.84 -15.54
C GLN A 157 26.20 -15.66 -15.20
N ILE A 158 25.68 -16.40 -14.22
CA ILE A 158 24.28 -16.30 -13.78
C ILE A 158 23.98 -14.88 -13.25
N LYS A 159 24.91 -14.27 -12.53
CA LYS A 159 24.76 -12.89 -12.05
C LYS A 159 24.70 -11.89 -13.23
N ALA A 160 25.51 -12.08 -14.26
CA ALA A 160 25.52 -11.24 -15.45
C ALA A 160 24.21 -11.39 -16.24
N GLU A 161 23.69 -12.61 -16.39
CA GLU A 161 22.42 -12.86 -17.07
C GLU A 161 21.23 -12.26 -16.29
N ILE A 162 21.20 -12.40 -14.96
CA ILE A 162 20.18 -11.76 -14.12
C ILE A 162 20.20 -10.23 -14.29
N LYS A 163 21.39 -9.62 -14.35
CA LYS A 163 21.54 -8.18 -14.60
C LYS A 163 21.03 -7.79 -15.99
N ALA A 164 21.43 -8.53 -17.03
CA ALA A 164 20.98 -8.28 -18.39
C ALA A 164 19.44 -8.38 -18.50
N LEU A 165 18.86 -9.38 -17.84
CA LEU A 165 17.42 -9.55 -17.75
C LEU A 165 16.76 -8.39 -17.02
N MET A 166 17.31 -7.92 -15.91
CA MET A 166 16.81 -6.72 -15.20
C MET A 166 16.85 -5.46 -16.09
N HIS A 167 17.90 -5.29 -16.90
CA HIS A 167 17.98 -4.17 -17.84
C HIS A 167 16.93 -4.27 -18.97
N SER A 168 16.57 -5.48 -19.41
CA SER A 168 15.50 -5.67 -20.40
C SER A 168 14.09 -5.36 -19.86
N LEU A 169 13.92 -5.25 -18.54
CA LEU A 169 12.63 -4.89 -17.94
C LEU A 169 12.33 -3.39 -18.05
N GLU A 170 13.31 -2.57 -18.45
CA GLU A 170 13.19 -1.13 -18.68
C GLU A 170 12.36 -0.42 -17.58
N HIS A 171 11.13 -0.01 -17.93
CA HIS A 171 10.18 0.74 -17.12
C HIS A 171 9.61 -0.04 -15.91
N GLU A 172 9.77 -1.37 -15.87
CA GLU A 172 9.37 -2.19 -14.72
C GLU A 172 10.48 -2.39 -13.68
N LEU A 173 11.72 -1.98 -13.98
CA LEU A 173 12.83 -2.18 -13.04
C LEU A 173 12.64 -1.35 -11.77
N ALA A 174 12.15 -0.12 -11.90
CA ALA A 174 12.01 0.86 -10.83
C ALA A 174 11.21 0.34 -9.61
N ASP A 175 10.22 -0.52 -9.84
CA ASP A 175 9.33 -1.08 -8.82
C ASP A 175 9.39 -2.60 -8.71
N MET A 176 10.47 -3.17 -9.27
CA MET A 176 10.69 -4.59 -9.26
C MET A 176 10.84 -5.06 -7.82
N THR A 177 10.06 -6.05 -7.42
CA THR A 177 10.23 -6.74 -6.14
C THR A 177 10.75 -8.14 -6.40
N PRO A 178 11.44 -8.79 -5.44
CA PRO A 178 11.92 -10.16 -5.64
C PRO A 178 10.82 -11.13 -6.09
N GLN A 179 9.61 -10.98 -5.55
CA GLN A 179 8.47 -11.82 -5.92
C GLN A 179 7.96 -11.52 -7.34
N ARG A 180 7.95 -10.24 -7.74
CA ARG A 180 7.57 -9.85 -9.10
C ARG A 180 8.58 -10.33 -10.12
N PHE A 181 9.87 -10.16 -9.82
CA PHE A 181 10.95 -10.65 -10.66
C PHE A 181 10.81 -12.15 -10.90
N CYS A 182 10.65 -12.95 -9.85
CA CYS A 182 10.48 -14.41 -9.99
C CYS A 182 9.23 -14.83 -10.77
N ARG A 183 8.22 -13.96 -10.88
CA ARG A 183 6.94 -14.23 -11.57
C ARG A 183 6.83 -13.52 -12.92
N HIS A 184 7.84 -12.74 -13.30
CA HIS A 184 7.78 -11.93 -14.50
C HIS A 184 7.86 -12.84 -15.72
N PRO A 185 7.01 -12.68 -16.76
CA PRO A 185 6.99 -13.56 -17.92
C PRO A 185 8.35 -13.74 -18.60
N ALA A 186 9.12 -12.65 -18.76
CA ALA A 186 10.47 -12.74 -19.33
C ALA A 186 11.42 -13.60 -18.48
N VAL A 187 11.29 -13.54 -17.15
CA VAL A 187 12.10 -14.35 -16.23
C VAL A 187 11.67 -15.81 -16.28
N ILE A 188 10.37 -16.08 -16.29
CA ILE A 188 9.85 -17.44 -16.42
C ILE A 188 10.30 -18.08 -17.74
N ASN A 189 10.22 -17.35 -18.86
CA ASN A 189 10.66 -17.83 -20.16
C ASN A 189 12.16 -18.10 -20.20
N TRP A 190 12.97 -17.17 -19.66
CA TRP A 190 14.42 -17.35 -19.55
C TRP A 190 14.79 -18.60 -18.72
N VAL A 191 14.14 -18.84 -17.57
CA VAL A 191 14.40 -20.04 -16.77
C VAL A 191 13.94 -21.31 -17.52
N LYS A 192 12.82 -21.26 -18.25
CA LYS A 192 12.36 -22.40 -19.08
C LYS A 192 13.36 -22.79 -20.16
N GLU A 193 13.95 -21.79 -20.83
CA GLU A 193 14.98 -22.01 -21.85
C GLU A 193 16.24 -22.66 -21.26
N LEU A 194 16.64 -22.26 -20.05
CA LEU A 194 17.82 -22.80 -19.36
C LEU A 194 17.57 -24.14 -18.66
N CYS A 195 16.32 -24.48 -18.35
CA CYS A 195 15.93 -25.70 -17.63
C CYS A 195 14.78 -26.44 -18.33
N PRO A 196 14.92 -26.87 -19.59
CA PRO A 196 13.83 -27.46 -20.37
C PRO A 196 13.36 -28.83 -19.84
N ALA A 197 14.20 -29.50 -19.05
CA ALA A 197 13.89 -30.81 -18.46
C ALA A 197 12.98 -30.72 -17.21
N VAL A 198 12.71 -29.52 -16.70
CA VAL A 198 11.86 -29.30 -15.52
C VAL A 198 10.49 -28.81 -16.00
N GLU A 199 9.41 -29.44 -15.55
CA GLU A 199 8.04 -29.12 -15.97
C GLU A 199 7.61 -27.70 -15.58
N GLU A 200 7.97 -27.28 -14.35
CA GLU A 200 7.70 -25.94 -13.82
C GLU A 200 9.00 -25.30 -13.30
N PRO A 201 9.89 -24.84 -14.21
CA PRO A 201 11.18 -24.32 -13.81
C PRO A 201 11.01 -22.95 -13.13
N MET A 202 11.66 -22.84 -11.99
CA MET A 202 11.77 -21.63 -11.16
C MET A 202 13.22 -21.15 -11.07
N VAL A 203 13.43 -19.88 -10.74
CA VAL A 203 14.76 -19.25 -10.62
C VAL A 203 15.71 -20.02 -9.67
N VAL A 204 15.19 -20.71 -8.64
CA VAL A 204 15.98 -21.57 -7.74
C VAL A 204 16.68 -22.73 -8.44
N HIS A 205 16.14 -23.22 -9.57
CA HIS A 205 16.73 -24.31 -10.33
C HIS A 205 18.01 -23.88 -11.06
N LEU A 206 18.20 -22.58 -11.30
CA LEU A 206 19.44 -22.05 -11.86
C LEU A 206 20.55 -22.01 -10.81
N HIS A 207 20.22 -21.65 -9.58
CA HIS A 207 21.15 -21.66 -8.46
C HIS A 207 20.42 -21.63 -7.10
N PRO A 208 20.83 -22.45 -6.11
CA PRO A 208 20.16 -22.51 -4.80
C PRO A 208 20.06 -21.15 -4.08
N LEU A 209 21.02 -20.24 -4.28
CA LEU A 209 20.97 -18.90 -3.69
C LEU A 209 19.78 -18.05 -4.14
N LEU A 210 19.24 -18.33 -5.33
CA LEU A 210 18.12 -17.58 -5.88
C LEU A 210 16.79 -17.98 -5.21
N ALA A 211 16.78 -19.00 -4.35
CA ALA A 211 15.68 -19.22 -3.41
C ALA A 211 15.54 -18.09 -2.38
N ASN A 212 16.63 -17.37 -2.07
CA ASN A 212 16.63 -16.30 -1.10
C ASN A 212 16.18 -14.98 -1.74
N LEU A 213 14.93 -14.58 -1.48
CA LEU A 213 14.39 -13.32 -1.98
C LEU A 213 15.18 -12.08 -1.55
N ASN A 214 15.89 -12.10 -0.41
CA ASN A 214 16.75 -10.99 0.00
C ASN A 214 17.99 -10.87 -0.91
N HIS A 215 18.48 -12.00 -1.43
CA HIS A 215 19.61 -12.02 -2.36
C HIS A 215 19.19 -11.41 -3.71
N ILE A 216 18.01 -11.79 -4.21
CA ILE A 216 17.41 -11.16 -5.39
C ILE A 216 17.13 -9.67 -5.13
N ALA A 217 16.62 -9.31 -3.95
CA ALA A 217 16.39 -7.91 -3.57
C ALA A 217 17.67 -7.08 -3.64
N SER A 218 18.81 -7.66 -3.23
CA SER A 218 20.10 -6.99 -3.32
C SER A 218 20.51 -6.72 -4.76
N TYR A 219 20.25 -7.64 -5.70
CA TYR A 219 20.52 -7.40 -7.12
C TYR A 219 19.61 -6.33 -7.68
N ILE A 220 18.30 -6.44 -7.44
CA ILE A 220 17.33 -5.43 -7.87
C ILE A 220 17.73 -4.05 -7.35
N HIS A 221 18.02 -3.93 -6.04
CA HIS A 221 18.37 -2.63 -5.47
C HIS A 221 19.66 -2.04 -6.06
N THR A 222 20.64 -2.91 -6.38
CA THR A 222 21.88 -2.47 -7.02
C THR A 222 21.60 -1.93 -8.42
N GLU A 223 20.82 -2.66 -9.24
CA GLU A 223 20.52 -2.23 -10.60
C GLU A 223 19.55 -1.04 -10.63
N VAL A 224 18.55 -0.99 -9.75
CA VAL A 224 17.66 0.18 -9.59
C VAL A 224 18.45 1.42 -9.23
N LYS A 225 19.39 1.31 -8.28
CA LYS A 225 20.25 2.46 -7.90
C LYS A 225 21.20 2.86 -9.03
N ALA A 226 21.63 1.93 -9.85
CA ALA A 226 22.47 2.22 -11.03
C ALA A 226 21.67 2.90 -12.14
N ALA A 227 20.46 2.42 -12.42
CA ALA A 227 19.57 2.96 -13.44
C ALA A 227 18.92 4.29 -13.02
N LEU A 228 18.64 4.46 -11.72
CA LEU A 228 17.98 5.63 -11.14
C LEU A 228 18.82 6.18 -9.98
N PRO A 229 20.00 6.79 -10.25
CA PRO A 229 20.91 7.27 -9.22
C PRO A 229 20.31 8.37 -8.34
N HIS A 230 19.34 9.12 -8.87
CA HIS A 230 18.58 10.17 -8.16
C HIS A 230 17.24 9.66 -7.60
N GLY A 231 16.99 8.35 -7.67
CA GLY A 231 15.74 7.73 -7.23
C GLY A 231 14.54 8.06 -8.14
N THR A 232 13.35 7.80 -7.61
CA THR A 232 12.05 8.01 -8.30
C THR A 232 11.25 9.20 -7.76
N GLY A 233 11.80 9.94 -6.79
CA GLY A 233 11.19 11.14 -6.20
C GLY A 233 11.48 12.41 -7.01
N TRP A 234 11.24 13.59 -6.42
CA TRP A 234 11.39 14.90 -7.08
C TRP A 234 12.76 15.10 -7.74
N ASP A 235 13.84 14.73 -7.04
CA ASP A 235 15.20 14.86 -7.57
C ASP A 235 15.41 13.95 -8.79
N GLY A 236 14.82 12.76 -8.77
CA GLY A 236 14.79 11.84 -9.91
C GLY A 236 14.04 12.43 -11.10
N VAL A 237 12.87 13.03 -10.88
CA VAL A 237 12.09 13.70 -11.94
C VAL A 237 12.83 14.90 -12.52
N THR A 238 13.41 15.74 -11.67
CA THR A 238 14.19 16.91 -12.08
C THR A 238 15.38 16.49 -12.92
N HIS A 239 16.08 15.42 -12.52
CA HIS A 239 17.18 14.87 -13.28
C HIS A 239 16.73 14.31 -14.64
N MET A 240 15.60 13.57 -14.70
CA MET A 240 15.03 13.08 -15.96
C MET A 240 14.64 14.23 -16.90
N LYS A 241 14.02 15.30 -16.39
CA LYS A 241 13.69 16.49 -17.18
C LYS A 241 14.94 17.15 -17.75
N ARG A 242 15.99 17.29 -16.93
CA ARG A 242 17.27 17.85 -17.39
C ARG A 242 17.89 17.03 -18.52
N ILE A 243 17.93 15.70 -18.39
CA ILE A 243 18.43 14.82 -19.46
C ILE A 243 17.59 14.98 -20.73
N GLN A 244 16.27 14.96 -20.58
CA GLN A 244 15.35 15.10 -21.72
C GLN A 244 15.55 16.42 -22.47
N ASP A 245 15.83 17.50 -21.74
CA ASP A 245 16.12 18.83 -22.32
C ASP A 245 17.50 18.90 -22.97
N GLU A 246 18.48 18.15 -22.45
CA GLU A 246 19.84 18.03 -23.01
C GLU A 246 19.88 17.15 -24.27
N GLU A 247 19.07 16.09 -24.33
CA GLU A 247 19.09 15.09 -25.42
C GLU A 247 18.17 15.44 -26.62
N GLU A 248 17.45 16.56 -26.58
CA GLU A 248 16.47 17.00 -27.60
C GLU A 248 15.44 15.90 -27.98
N VAL A 249 15.14 14.99 -27.05
CA VAL A 249 14.14 13.93 -27.25
C VAL A 249 12.75 14.52 -27.06
N THR A 250 11.74 14.00 -27.79
CA THR A 250 10.33 14.35 -27.58
C THR A 250 10.00 14.35 -26.09
N PRO A 251 9.62 15.52 -25.53
CA PRO A 251 9.48 15.64 -24.10
C PRO A 251 8.31 14.79 -23.64
N TYR A 252 8.52 14.01 -22.58
CA TYR A 252 7.44 13.34 -21.86
C TYR A 252 7.10 14.11 -20.59
N ILE A 253 8.13 14.53 -19.85
CA ILE A 253 7.97 15.45 -18.73
C ILE A 253 7.89 16.85 -19.36
N GLN A 254 6.69 17.42 -19.39
CA GLN A 254 6.43 18.70 -20.04
C GLN A 254 6.72 19.85 -19.08
N VAL A 255 6.14 19.78 -17.88
CA VAL A 255 6.26 20.83 -16.88
C VAL A 255 6.76 20.26 -15.56
N ILE A 256 7.68 20.98 -14.94
CA ILE A 256 8.07 20.81 -13.56
C ILE A 256 8.03 22.18 -12.88
N LYS A 257 7.16 22.35 -11.88
CA LYS A 257 7.00 23.60 -11.14
C LYS A 257 6.99 23.34 -9.65
N GLN A 258 7.70 24.18 -8.89
CA GLN A 258 7.60 24.25 -7.44
C GLN A 258 7.12 25.66 -7.07
N MET A 259 5.95 25.74 -6.47
CA MET A 259 5.26 27.00 -6.13
C MET A 259 5.16 27.13 -4.61
N SER A 260 5.31 28.34 -4.07
CA SER A 260 5.08 28.55 -2.65
C SER A 260 3.58 28.55 -2.35
N TRP A 261 3.18 28.01 -1.19
CA TRP A 261 1.76 28.10 -0.79
C TRP A 261 1.30 29.54 -0.55
N HIS A 262 2.22 30.44 -0.17
CA HIS A 262 1.90 31.85 0.05
C HIS A 262 1.52 32.56 -1.26
N SER A 263 2.20 32.23 -2.36
CA SER A 263 1.89 32.74 -3.70
C SER A 263 0.49 32.30 -4.16
N LEU A 264 0.09 31.06 -3.85
CA LEU A 264 -1.22 30.52 -4.22
C LEU A 264 -2.37 31.04 -3.34
N ARG A 265 -2.12 31.44 -2.08
CA ARG A 265 -3.17 31.89 -1.14
C ARG A 265 -3.70 33.29 -1.45
N HIS A 266 -2.85 34.21 -1.91
CA HIS A 266 -3.27 35.59 -2.20
C HIS A 266 -4.34 35.66 -3.31
N GLU A 267 -4.28 34.77 -4.30
CA GLU A 267 -5.31 34.66 -5.35
C GLU A 267 -6.57 33.92 -4.86
N TRP A 268 -6.43 33.04 -3.87
CA TRP A 268 -7.52 32.18 -3.40
C TRP A 268 -8.48 32.87 -2.42
N ASP A 269 -7.95 33.75 -1.57
CA ASP A 269 -8.70 34.48 -0.55
C ASP A 269 -9.55 35.62 -1.15
N GLU A 270 -9.18 36.18 -2.31
CA GLU A 270 -10.00 37.17 -3.01
C GLU A 270 -11.23 36.56 -3.71
N ILE A 271 -11.14 35.28 -4.13
CA ILE A 271 -12.18 34.59 -4.90
C ILE A 271 -13.19 33.86 -3.98
N ASN A 272 -12.81 33.46 -2.76
CA ASN A 272 -13.66 32.63 -1.89
C ASN A 272 -14.10 33.33 -0.59
N LYS A 273 -15.18 34.11 -0.65
CA LYS A 273 -15.97 34.49 0.55
C LYS A 273 -16.92 33.40 1.05
N SER A 274 -16.78 32.14 0.60
CA SER A 274 -17.68 31.04 0.97
C SER A 274 -17.07 30.11 2.02
N ASP A 275 -17.85 29.80 3.06
CA ASP A 275 -17.56 29.07 4.32
C ASP A 275 -16.88 27.67 4.27
N ASP A 276 -16.37 27.21 3.13
CA ASP A 276 -15.77 25.87 3.01
C ASP A 276 -14.31 25.86 3.48
N LYS A 277 -14.11 25.75 4.80
CA LYS A 277 -12.79 25.68 5.48
C LYS A 277 -11.99 24.39 5.23
N GLU A 278 -12.49 23.46 4.43
CA GLU A 278 -11.80 22.21 4.08
C GLU A 278 -11.22 22.25 2.66
N GLY A 279 -10.23 23.11 2.45
CA GLY A 279 -9.31 22.93 1.33
C GLY A 279 -8.44 21.68 1.57
N PRO A 280 -7.93 21.00 0.51
CA PRO A 280 -6.98 19.89 0.60
C PRO A 280 -5.64 20.24 1.30
N LEU A 281 -5.50 21.49 1.76
CA LEU A 281 -4.28 22.23 2.06
C LEU A 281 -3.99 22.37 3.57
N SER A 282 -4.75 21.71 4.45
CA SER A 282 -4.61 21.87 5.91
C SER A 282 -3.62 20.90 6.58
N ARG A 283 -2.91 20.04 5.83
CA ARG A 283 -2.23 18.86 6.40
C ARG A 283 -0.77 18.58 5.99
N SER A 284 -0.05 19.45 5.26
CA SER A 284 1.38 19.21 4.96
C SER A 284 2.30 20.23 5.64
N ASP A 285 3.32 19.74 6.33
CA ASP A 285 4.46 20.52 6.88
C ASP A 285 5.39 21.11 5.79
N ASP A 286 5.00 21.03 4.51
CA ASP A 286 5.80 21.46 3.35
C ASP A 286 5.28 22.83 2.87
N ASP A 287 6.14 23.86 2.85
CA ASP A 287 5.81 25.25 2.46
C ASP A 287 5.61 25.45 0.95
N CYS A 288 5.71 24.37 0.16
CA CYS A 288 5.60 24.42 -1.29
C CYS A 288 4.69 23.33 -1.89
N PHE A 289 4.08 23.68 -3.03
CA PHE A 289 3.35 22.81 -3.94
C PHE A 289 4.26 22.43 -5.10
N ARG A 290 4.32 21.13 -5.44
CA ARG A 290 5.08 20.63 -6.60
C ARG A 290 4.11 20.10 -7.65
N LEU A 291 4.22 20.61 -8.87
CA LEU A 291 3.45 20.21 -10.03
C LEU A 291 4.38 19.55 -11.05
N ILE A 292 3.97 18.39 -11.55
CA ILE A 292 4.61 17.70 -12.66
C ILE A 292 3.52 17.41 -13.69
N VAL A 293 3.72 17.84 -14.94
CA VAL A 293 2.85 17.47 -16.06
C VAL A 293 3.63 16.52 -16.95
N CYS A 294 3.14 15.29 -17.07
CA CYS A 294 3.71 14.24 -17.91
C CYS A 294 2.71 13.85 -18.99
N MET A 295 3.07 14.02 -20.25
CA MET A 295 2.21 13.69 -21.38
C MET A 295 3.07 13.63 -22.66
N LEU A 296 2.80 12.67 -23.55
CA LEU A 296 3.36 12.70 -24.90
C LEU A 296 2.62 13.75 -25.74
N PRO A 297 3.28 14.53 -26.61
CA PRO A 297 2.61 15.53 -27.45
C PRO A 297 1.47 14.96 -28.31
N GLU A 298 1.58 13.72 -28.78
CA GLU A 298 0.52 13.03 -29.52
C GLU A 298 -0.74 12.83 -28.67
N ARG A 299 -0.59 12.71 -27.35
CA ARG A 299 -1.73 12.63 -26.42
C ARG A 299 -2.40 13.97 -26.22
N SER A 300 -1.68 15.09 -26.36
CA SER A 300 -2.26 16.43 -26.41
C SER A 300 -3.19 16.58 -27.61
N GLN A 301 -2.79 16.04 -28.77
CA GLN A 301 -3.65 15.98 -29.95
C GLN A 301 -4.89 15.09 -29.72
N ASP A 302 -4.69 13.87 -29.23
CA ASP A 302 -5.82 12.97 -28.89
C ASP A 302 -6.80 13.66 -27.94
N PHE A 303 -6.29 14.47 -27.02
CA PHE A 303 -7.11 15.19 -26.06
C PHE A 303 -7.86 16.37 -26.67
N LEU A 304 -7.27 17.14 -27.58
CA LEU A 304 -8.00 18.18 -28.35
C LEU A 304 -9.16 17.61 -29.15
N GLU A 305 -8.98 16.42 -29.71
CA GLU A 305 -9.98 15.77 -30.55
C GLU A 305 -11.03 15.01 -29.71
N ALA A 306 -10.79 14.83 -28.41
CA ALA A 306 -11.64 14.06 -27.53
C ALA A 306 -13.03 14.69 -27.37
N LYS A 307 -14.06 13.88 -27.59
CA LYS A 307 -15.47 14.25 -27.36
C LYS A 307 -16.01 13.77 -26.02
N TRP A 308 -15.46 12.69 -25.50
CA TRP A 308 -15.82 12.10 -24.21
C TRP A 308 -14.58 11.93 -23.37
N VAL A 309 -14.59 12.51 -22.18
CA VAL A 309 -13.48 12.46 -21.24
C VAL A 309 -13.91 11.68 -20.00
N GLN A 310 -13.03 10.84 -19.52
CA GLN A 310 -13.15 10.18 -18.22
C GLN A 310 -12.02 10.66 -17.33
N CYS A 311 -12.32 10.85 -16.05
CA CYS A 311 -11.36 11.31 -15.08
C CYS A 311 -11.57 10.57 -13.76
N ASP A 312 -10.53 9.94 -13.24
CA ASP A 312 -10.49 9.40 -11.89
C ASP A 312 -9.53 10.27 -11.10
N ILE A 313 -9.99 10.92 -10.04
CA ILE A 313 -9.29 12.12 -9.57
C ILE A 313 -8.82 12.01 -8.12
N SER A 314 -9.05 10.90 -7.42
CA SER A 314 -8.28 10.64 -6.18
C SER A 314 -6.91 10.01 -6.53
N PHE A 315 -5.78 10.30 -5.85
CA PHE A 315 -5.30 9.46 -4.74
C PHE A 315 -4.06 10.02 -3.99
N LYS A 316 -4.09 9.85 -2.66
CA LYS A 316 -2.92 9.80 -1.75
C LYS A 316 -2.34 8.39 -1.73
N ARG A 317 -1.34 8.06 -2.55
CA ARG A 317 -0.75 6.70 -2.55
C ARG A 317 0.76 6.64 -2.62
N VAL A 318 1.44 7.69 -3.09
CA VAL A 318 2.87 7.87 -2.84
C VAL A 318 3.00 8.70 -1.55
N PRO A 319 3.67 8.21 -0.50
CA PRO A 319 3.92 9.01 0.70
C PRO A 319 4.59 10.35 0.31
N GLY A 320 3.91 11.47 0.57
CA GLY A 320 4.41 12.81 0.24
C GLY A 320 3.97 13.40 -1.10
N TRP A 321 3.19 12.68 -1.93
CA TRP A 321 2.64 13.22 -3.18
C TRP A 321 1.12 13.06 -3.22
N ASN A 322 0.42 14.11 -3.67
CA ASN A 322 -0.94 14.00 -4.15
C ASN A 322 -0.86 13.90 -5.67
N GLU A 323 -1.18 12.73 -6.23
CA GLU A 323 -1.25 12.60 -7.67
C GLU A 323 -2.66 12.95 -8.14
N PHE A 324 -2.69 13.63 -9.28
CA PHE A 324 -3.86 14.21 -9.89
C PHE A 324 -3.75 13.89 -11.38
N GLU A 325 -4.36 12.79 -11.81
CA GLU A 325 -4.58 12.54 -13.23
C GLU A 325 -5.81 13.33 -13.62
N LEU A 326 -5.57 14.59 -14.01
CA LEU A 326 -6.60 15.41 -14.61
C LEU A 326 -6.04 15.92 -15.92
N VAL A 327 -6.85 15.77 -16.95
CA VAL A 327 -6.67 16.53 -18.18
C VAL A 327 -7.17 17.96 -17.94
N SER A 328 -6.56 18.67 -17.01
CA SER A 328 -6.88 20.07 -16.71
C SER A 328 -5.79 20.99 -17.20
N VAL A 329 -6.21 22.04 -17.88
CA VAL A 329 -5.41 23.18 -18.31
C VAL A 329 -5.42 24.22 -17.19
N ASP A 330 -4.25 24.54 -16.65
CA ASP A 330 -4.06 25.84 -16.02
C ASP A 330 -3.57 26.84 -17.09
N GLN A 331 -3.91 28.13 -16.94
CA GLN A 331 -3.58 29.17 -17.92
C GLN A 331 -2.07 29.35 -18.12
N GLU A 332 -1.25 29.03 -17.11
CA GLU A 332 0.19 29.20 -17.17
C GLU A 332 0.93 28.03 -17.84
N THR A 333 0.37 26.82 -17.81
CA THR A 333 1.01 25.60 -18.32
C THR A 333 0.39 25.10 -19.60
N ASN A 334 -0.89 25.44 -19.88
CA ASN A 334 -1.70 25.09 -21.05
C ASN A 334 -1.00 24.24 -22.13
N GLN A 335 -0.67 23.00 -21.77
CA GLN A 335 0.30 22.21 -22.54
C GLN A 335 -0.24 21.91 -23.93
N VAL A 336 -1.55 21.71 -24.00
CA VAL A 336 -2.27 21.49 -25.25
C VAL A 336 -2.10 22.68 -26.21
N ARG A 337 -2.24 23.91 -25.72
CA ARG A 337 -2.00 25.10 -26.54
C ARG A 337 -0.54 25.24 -26.92
N GLN A 338 0.39 24.88 -26.03
CA GLN A 338 1.82 24.90 -26.35
C GLN A 338 2.17 23.91 -27.46
N ASP A 339 1.65 22.68 -27.38
CA ASP A 339 1.93 21.61 -28.33
C ASP A 339 1.24 21.84 -29.68
N MET A 340 0.00 22.38 -29.67
CA MET A 340 -0.91 22.35 -30.83
C MET A 340 -1.33 23.74 -31.33
N GLY A 341 -0.99 24.80 -30.61
CA GLY A 341 -1.39 26.18 -30.91
C GLY A 341 -2.90 26.44 -30.73
N LYS A 342 -3.64 25.53 -30.10
CA LYS A 342 -5.10 25.60 -29.93
C LYS A 342 -5.52 25.28 -28.50
N ASP A 343 -6.54 25.98 -28.03
CA ASP A 343 -7.17 25.70 -26.75
C ASP A 343 -8.17 24.55 -26.84
N ILE A 344 -8.38 23.88 -25.72
CA ILE A 344 -9.43 22.88 -25.57
C ILE A 344 -10.77 23.60 -25.64
N GLN A 345 -11.64 23.07 -26.50
CA GLN A 345 -13.01 23.53 -26.59
C GLN A 345 -13.92 22.64 -25.75
N TYR A 346 -14.93 23.27 -25.17
CA TYR A 346 -16.00 22.61 -24.43
C TYR A 346 -17.32 22.88 -25.13
N ARG A 347 -18.15 21.85 -25.31
CA ARG A 347 -19.44 21.97 -25.99
C ARG A 347 -20.32 23.03 -25.38
N HIS A 348 -20.41 22.99 -24.05
CA HIS A 348 -21.18 23.95 -23.26
C HIS A 348 -20.80 25.41 -23.55
N LEU A 349 -19.53 25.69 -23.83
CA LEU A 349 -19.03 27.05 -24.01
C LEU A 349 -18.92 27.46 -25.49
N HIS A 350 -18.50 26.55 -26.37
CA HIS A 350 -18.05 26.90 -27.73
C HIS A 350 -19.01 26.45 -28.84
N SER A 351 -20.03 25.64 -28.52
CA SER A 351 -20.98 25.23 -29.56
C SER A 351 -21.87 26.40 -29.96
N PRO A 352 -22.14 26.58 -31.27
CA PRO A 352 -23.01 27.66 -31.74
C PRO A 352 -24.50 27.34 -31.51
N SER A 353 -24.87 26.06 -31.40
CA SER A 353 -26.24 25.63 -31.14
C SER A 353 -26.32 24.32 -30.35
N LEU A 354 -27.55 23.89 -30.03
CA LEU A 354 -27.80 22.60 -29.38
C LEU A 354 -27.65 21.40 -30.33
N GLU A 355 -27.59 21.63 -31.64
CA GLU A 355 -27.48 20.61 -32.68
C GLU A 355 -26.05 20.50 -33.22
N GLU A 356 -25.34 21.63 -33.31
CA GLU A 356 -23.95 21.66 -33.77
C GLU A 356 -22.99 21.59 -32.58
N HIS A 357 -22.34 20.44 -32.41
CA HIS A 357 -21.49 20.19 -31.25
C HIS A 357 -20.00 20.41 -31.55
N GLN A 358 -19.36 21.27 -30.76
CA GLN A 358 -17.92 21.51 -30.81
C GLN A 358 -17.25 21.15 -29.48
N GLY A 359 -15.96 20.79 -29.49
CA GLY A 359 -15.21 20.46 -28.28
C GLY A 359 -15.69 19.21 -27.51
N ILE A 360 -15.30 19.14 -26.23
CA ILE A 360 -15.65 18.08 -25.28
C ILE A 360 -17.15 18.15 -24.96
N MET A 361 -17.85 17.05 -25.21
CA MET A 361 -19.29 16.95 -25.06
C MET A 361 -19.70 16.48 -23.66
N HIS A 362 -18.88 15.63 -23.05
CA HIS A 362 -19.23 14.92 -21.82
C HIS A 362 -17.98 14.60 -20.98
N TRP A 363 -18.11 14.75 -19.67
CA TRP A 363 -17.06 14.49 -18.69
C TRP A 363 -17.53 13.54 -17.60
N ALA A 364 -17.06 12.30 -17.61
CA ALA A 364 -17.33 11.33 -16.55
C ALA A 364 -16.30 11.48 -15.43
N ALA A 365 -16.74 11.69 -14.19
CA ALA A 365 -15.85 11.81 -13.04
C ALA A 365 -16.34 11.04 -11.80
N ASP A 366 -15.45 10.88 -10.82
CA ASP A 366 -15.83 10.45 -9.48
C ASP A 366 -16.60 11.56 -8.71
N GLN A 367 -16.86 11.34 -7.42
CA GLN A 367 -17.61 12.28 -6.58
C GLN A 367 -16.71 13.26 -5.77
N HIS A 368 -15.50 13.56 -6.25
CA HIS A 368 -14.56 14.37 -5.50
C HIS A 368 -14.82 15.89 -5.62
N ARG A 369 -15.24 16.51 -4.51
CA ARG A 369 -15.71 17.91 -4.47
C ARG A 369 -14.68 18.93 -4.96
N GLY A 370 -13.45 18.86 -4.47
CA GLY A 370 -12.42 19.85 -4.81
C GLY A 370 -12.07 19.85 -6.31
N GLN A 371 -12.33 18.75 -7.00
CA GLN A 371 -11.87 18.51 -8.37
C GLN A 371 -12.96 18.86 -9.36
N ALA A 372 -14.19 18.47 -9.05
CA ALA A 372 -15.37 19.05 -9.65
C ALA A 372 -15.34 20.59 -9.55
N LYS A 373 -15.02 21.14 -8.36
CA LYS A 373 -14.84 22.60 -8.20
C LYS A 373 -13.74 23.15 -9.09
N GLY A 374 -12.58 22.49 -9.19
CA GLY A 374 -11.47 22.88 -10.07
C GLY A 374 -11.88 22.93 -11.55
N LEU A 375 -12.55 21.89 -12.05
CA LEU A 375 -13.09 21.88 -13.42
C LEU A 375 -14.12 22.99 -13.62
N GLY A 376 -15.01 23.21 -12.65
CA GLY A 376 -16.01 24.27 -12.72
C GLY A 376 -15.40 25.68 -12.73
N LEU A 377 -14.32 25.90 -11.97
CA LEU A 377 -13.57 27.16 -11.96
C LEU A 377 -12.91 27.39 -13.32
N HIS A 378 -12.24 26.37 -13.86
CA HIS A 378 -11.66 26.44 -15.20
C HIS A 378 -12.68 26.80 -16.28
N LEU A 379 -13.85 26.16 -16.28
CA LEU A 379 -14.93 26.47 -17.22
C LEU A 379 -15.47 27.90 -17.04
N GLN A 380 -15.53 28.37 -15.80
CA GLN A 380 -15.93 29.73 -15.48
C GLN A 380 -14.90 30.75 -15.97
N ASP A 381 -13.60 30.46 -15.82
CA ASP A 381 -12.54 31.36 -16.27
C ASP A 381 -12.53 31.49 -17.80
N ILE A 382 -12.70 30.37 -18.53
CA ILE A 382 -12.90 30.42 -19.98
C ILE A 382 -14.14 31.27 -20.32
N ALA A 383 -15.28 31.04 -19.65
CA ALA A 383 -16.49 31.80 -19.90
C ALA A 383 -16.34 33.31 -19.61
N ARG A 384 -15.42 33.71 -18.73
CA ARG A 384 -15.10 35.12 -18.43
C ARG A 384 -14.26 35.78 -19.50
N GLU A 385 -13.45 35.01 -20.22
CA GLU A 385 -12.63 35.48 -21.34
C GLU A 385 -13.43 35.57 -22.64
N MET A 386 -14.57 34.88 -22.71
CA MET A 386 -15.49 34.92 -23.82
C MET A 386 -16.33 36.21 -23.83
N ASP A 387 -17.07 36.43 -24.92
CA ASP A 387 -17.99 37.55 -25.03
C ASP A 387 -19.03 37.52 -23.90
N LYS A 388 -19.17 38.64 -23.17
CA LYS A 388 -20.12 38.79 -22.07
C LYS A 388 -21.57 38.67 -22.52
N GLU A 389 -21.83 38.98 -23.79
CA GLU A 389 -23.15 38.85 -24.40
C GLU A 389 -23.46 37.42 -24.85
N GLN A 390 -22.49 36.51 -24.81
CA GLN A 390 -22.71 35.12 -25.17
C GLN A 390 -23.68 34.44 -24.19
N MET A 391 -24.81 34.01 -24.71
CA MET A 391 -25.89 33.40 -23.93
C MET A 391 -25.67 31.90 -23.77
N ASP A 392 -26.14 31.36 -22.65
CA ASP A 392 -26.17 29.93 -22.41
C ASP A 392 -27.17 29.24 -23.34
N LEU A 393 -26.75 28.14 -23.96
CA LEU A 393 -27.58 27.40 -24.91
C LEU A 393 -28.80 26.74 -24.26
N HIS A 394 -28.75 26.47 -22.95
CA HIS A 394 -29.82 25.78 -22.22
C HIS A 394 -30.78 26.74 -21.53
N GLU A 395 -30.26 27.89 -21.12
CA GLU A 395 -30.96 28.97 -20.45
C GLU A 395 -30.70 30.28 -21.23
N PRO A 396 -31.36 30.51 -22.39
CA PRO A 396 -31.06 31.64 -23.27
C PRO A 396 -31.26 33.03 -22.66
N GLY A 397 -31.85 33.11 -21.46
CA GLY A 397 -31.98 34.36 -20.68
C GLY A 397 -30.79 34.64 -19.75
N ARG A 398 -29.78 33.77 -19.72
CA ARG A 398 -28.58 33.90 -18.89
C ARG A 398 -27.33 33.92 -19.76
N SER A 399 -26.38 34.81 -19.45
CA SER A 399 -25.08 34.78 -20.12
C SER A 399 -24.18 33.69 -19.54
N LEU A 400 -23.28 33.14 -20.36
CA LEU A 400 -22.26 32.19 -19.91
C LEU A 400 -21.40 32.78 -18.79
N TYR A 401 -21.09 34.08 -18.88
CA TYR A 401 -20.37 34.84 -17.87
C TYR A 401 -21.05 34.82 -16.48
N SER A 402 -22.39 34.78 -16.46
CA SER A 402 -23.19 34.81 -15.22
C SER A 402 -23.31 33.46 -14.51
N LEU A 403 -22.84 32.37 -15.13
CA LEU A 403 -22.95 31.05 -14.56
C LEU A 403 -21.97 30.86 -13.40
N GLY A 404 -22.44 30.22 -12.33
CA GLY A 404 -21.63 29.79 -11.22
C GLY A 404 -20.78 28.56 -11.55
N VAL A 405 -19.74 28.35 -10.75
CA VAL A 405 -18.79 27.22 -10.85
C VAL A 405 -19.48 25.87 -11.05
N TYR A 406 -20.49 25.55 -10.22
CA TYR A 406 -21.19 24.26 -10.29
C TYR A 406 -22.25 24.23 -11.40
N GLU A 407 -22.76 25.38 -11.84
CA GLU A 407 -23.73 25.44 -12.93
C GLU A 407 -23.09 25.04 -14.26
N HIS A 408 -21.82 25.42 -14.49
CA HIS A 408 -21.04 24.89 -15.62
C HIS A 408 -20.95 23.37 -15.61
N LEU A 409 -20.73 22.76 -14.42
CA LEU A 409 -20.66 21.31 -14.31
C LEU A 409 -21.98 20.63 -14.67
N HIS A 410 -23.13 21.24 -14.37
CA HIS A 410 -24.44 20.68 -14.71
C HIS A 410 -24.64 20.46 -16.22
N ARG A 411 -23.84 21.10 -17.08
CA ARG A 411 -23.94 21.04 -18.54
C ARG A 411 -23.02 20.00 -19.18
N ILE A 412 -22.04 19.49 -18.45
CA ILE A 412 -20.97 18.63 -18.99
C ILE A 412 -20.66 17.39 -18.13
N LEU A 413 -20.88 17.44 -16.82
CA LEU A 413 -20.41 16.44 -15.87
C LEU A 413 -21.43 15.32 -15.66
N ARG A 414 -20.95 14.07 -15.70
CA ARG A 414 -21.65 12.87 -15.26
C ARG A 414 -20.86 12.16 -14.17
N ILE A 415 -21.57 11.69 -13.15
CA ILE A 415 -20.95 10.98 -12.03
C ILE A 415 -20.84 9.49 -12.36
N CYS A 416 -19.68 8.92 -12.02
CA CYS A 416 -19.42 7.50 -12.12
C CYS A 416 -20.42 6.69 -11.28
N GLU A 417 -21.22 5.86 -11.96
CA GLU A 417 -22.23 5.00 -11.33
C GLU A 417 -21.60 3.96 -10.41
N ALA A 418 -20.39 3.48 -10.75
CA ALA A 418 -19.64 2.53 -9.93
C ALA A 418 -19.31 3.12 -8.55
N HIS A 419 -18.83 4.35 -8.52
CA HIS A 419 -18.44 5.04 -7.29
C HIS A 419 -19.65 5.30 -6.40
N ILE A 420 -20.75 5.79 -6.96
CA ILE A 420 -21.98 6.01 -6.20
C ILE A 420 -22.54 4.68 -5.69
N THR A 421 -22.56 3.64 -6.51
CA THR A 421 -23.04 2.31 -6.13
C THR A 421 -22.22 1.71 -4.98
N ARG A 422 -20.88 1.78 -5.06
CA ARG A 422 -19.98 1.35 -3.97
C ARG A 422 -20.23 2.18 -2.71
N GLY A 423 -20.41 3.49 -2.86
CA GLY A 423 -20.75 4.42 -1.78
C GLY A 423 -22.05 4.04 -1.07
N ILE A 424 -23.13 3.79 -1.82
CA ILE A 424 -24.43 3.35 -1.28
C ILE A 424 -24.29 2.00 -0.56
N ALA A 425 -23.57 1.04 -1.15
CA ALA A 425 -23.35 -0.26 -0.54
C ALA A 425 -22.65 -0.14 0.83
N SER A 426 -21.60 0.70 0.90
CA SER A 426 -20.85 0.99 2.13
C SER A 426 -21.58 1.89 3.14
N CYS A 427 -22.67 2.53 2.74
CA CYS A 427 -23.44 3.41 3.60
C CYS A 427 -24.09 2.61 4.74
N ALA A 428 -24.00 3.13 5.97
CA ALA A 428 -24.50 2.49 7.19
C ALA A 428 -26.04 2.55 7.36
N VAL A 429 -26.78 2.74 6.25
CA VAL A 429 -28.23 2.65 6.24
C VAL A 429 -28.65 1.17 6.37
N PRO A 430 -29.43 0.80 7.42
CA PRO A 430 -29.80 -0.59 7.65
C PRO A 430 -30.91 -1.08 6.72
N ASP A 431 -31.83 -0.19 6.32
CA ASP A 431 -32.95 -0.55 5.45
C ASP A 431 -32.52 -0.64 3.98
N TYR A 432 -32.70 -1.83 3.40
CA TYR A 432 -32.45 -2.08 1.99
C TYR A 432 -33.34 -1.24 1.06
N ARG A 433 -34.59 -0.96 1.44
CA ARG A 433 -35.51 -0.15 0.63
C ARG A 433 -35.03 1.29 0.48
N VAL A 434 -34.40 1.84 1.52
CA VAL A 434 -33.75 3.15 1.43
C VAL A 434 -32.58 3.10 0.46
N LYS A 435 -31.73 2.07 0.51
CA LYS A 435 -30.63 1.90 -0.46
C LYS A 435 -31.15 1.75 -1.89
N GLU A 436 -32.27 1.06 -2.09
CA GLU A 436 -32.95 0.97 -3.39
C GLU A 436 -33.39 2.34 -3.90
N LYS A 437 -33.96 3.19 -3.03
CA LYS A 437 -34.27 4.60 -3.38
C LYS A 437 -33.02 5.44 -3.65
N MET A 438 -31.93 5.22 -2.92
CA MET A 438 -30.65 5.88 -3.22
C MET A 438 -30.14 5.47 -4.61
N HIS A 439 -30.29 4.20 -4.98
CA HIS A 439 -29.94 3.71 -6.32
C HIS A 439 -30.87 4.25 -7.40
N SER A 440 -32.16 4.43 -7.12
CA SER A 440 -33.11 4.91 -8.13
C SER A 440 -32.78 6.32 -8.63
N LEU A 441 -32.06 7.12 -7.84
CA LEU A 441 -31.58 8.45 -8.25
C LEU A 441 -30.54 8.41 -9.39
N LEU A 442 -29.89 7.27 -9.64
CA LEU A 442 -29.02 7.05 -10.81
C LEU A 442 -29.87 6.67 -12.02
N CYS A 443 -30.35 7.67 -12.77
CA CYS A 443 -31.31 7.42 -13.84
C CYS A 443 -31.25 8.47 -14.95
N VAL A 444 -32.00 8.24 -16.04
CA VAL A 444 -32.19 9.26 -17.07
C VAL A 444 -33.32 10.21 -16.65
N ARG A 445 -34.50 9.66 -16.34
CA ARG A 445 -35.65 10.40 -15.80
C ARG A 445 -36.13 9.70 -14.56
N HIS A 446 -36.47 10.46 -13.52
CA HIS A 446 -36.93 9.88 -12.28
C HIS A 446 -38.44 10.10 -12.13
N PRO A 447 -39.25 9.03 -11.93
CA PRO A 447 -40.71 9.15 -11.93
C PRO A 447 -41.24 10.06 -10.82
N ASP A 448 -40.57 10.07 -9.66
CA ASP A 448 -40.94 10.92 -8.52
C ASP A 448 -39.69 11.26 -7.69
N TRP A 449 -38.92 12.22 -8.16
CA TRP A 449 -37.61 12.57 -7.58
C TRP A 449 -37.74 13.07 -6.15
N ASP A 450 -38.66 14.01 -5.91
CA ASP A 450 -38.80 14.67 -4.62
C ASP A 450 -39.29 13.69 -3.55
N ARG A 451 -40.19 12.76 -3.89
CA ARG A 451 -40.60 11.70 -2.96
C ARG A 451 -39.49 10.73 -2.65
N ALA A 452 -38.63 10.37 -3.60
CA ALA A 452 -37.47 9.51 -3.32
C ALA A 452 -36.48 10.20 -2.38
N ILE A 453 -36.21 11.49 -2.61
CA ILE A 453 -35.37 12.31 -1.74
C ILE A 453 -35.96 12.40 -0.32
N ALA A 454 -37.26 12.73 -0.20
CA ALA A 454 -37.96 12.80 1.08
C ALA A 454 -37.96 11.45 1.82
N TYR A 455 -38.14 10.34 1.09
CA TYR A 455 -38.09 9.00 1.68
C TYR A 455 -36.70 8.66 2.24
N ILE A 456 -35.63 8.98 1.51
CA ILE A 456 -34.25 8.77 2.00
C ILE A 456 -33.98 9.62 3.24
N GLU A 457 -34.50 10.84 3.28
CA GLU A 457 -34.33 11.78 4.38
C GLU A 457 -35.09 11.34 5.64
N GLN A 458 -36.30 10.79 5.49
CA GLN A 458 -37.15 10.34 6.59
C GLN A 458 -36.75 8.95 7.10
N GLU A 459 -36.63 7.97 6.20
CA GLU A 459 -36.45 6.55 6.54
C GLU A 459 -34.97 6.14 6.64
N GLY A 460 -34.06 6.92 6.05
CA GLY A 460 -32.63 6.61 6.05
C GLY A 460 -31.89 6.89 7.36
N GLY A 461 -32.57 7.45 8.36
CA GLY A 461 -31.99 7.81 9.65
C GLY A 461 -30.86 8.83 9.54
N ALA A 462 -29.88 8.79 10.45
CA ALA A 462 -28.73 9.71 10.40
C ALA A 462 -27.83 9.46 9.17
N SER A 463 -27.62 8.19 8.79
CA SER A 463 -26.73 7.84 7.69
C SER A 463 -27.29 8.22 6.32
N GLY A 464 -28.59 8.01 6.09
CA GLY A 464 -29.25 8.41 4.85
C GLY A 464 -29.27 9.93 4.67
N ARG A 465 -29.60 10.67 5.73
CA ARG A 465 -29.53 12.15 5.75
C ARG A 465 -28.12 12.65 5.49
N ALA A 466 -27.12 12.09 6.17
CA ALA A 466 -25.72 12.48 5.96
C ALA A 466 -25.26 12.20 4.52
N TRP A 467 -25.67 11.05 3.94
CA TRP A 467 -25.38 10.75 2.55
C TRP A 467 -26.04 11.76 1.60
N LEU A 468 -27.32 12.08 1.82
CA LEU A 468 -28.07 13.01 0.98
C LEU A 468 -27.53 14.45 1.09
N ASN A 469 -27.26 14.92 2.31
CA ASN A 469 -26.63 16.22 2.54
C ASN A 469 -25.28 16.29 1.85
N ASN A 470 -24.48 15.22 1.93
CA ASN A 470 -23.21 15.18 1.19
C ASN A 470 -23.39 15.41 -0.33
N LYS A 471 -24.47 14.91 -0.94
CA LYS A 471 -24.80 15.14 -2.36
C LYS A 471 -25.31 16.56 -2.59
N ARG A 472 -26.21 17.08 -1.75
CA ARG A 472 -26.73 18.46 -1.84
C ARG A 472 -25.61 19.49 -1.68
N ASP A 473 -24.78 19.35 -0.66
CA ASP A 473 -23.65 20.25 -0.36
C ASP A 473 -22.62 20.27 -1.48
N SER A 474 -22.47 19.16 -2.22
CA SER A 474 -21.58 19.13 -3.37
C SER A 474 -22.07 20.00 -4.53
N LYS A 475 -23.37 20.34 -4.58
CA LYS A 475 -24.02 21.17 -5.62
C LYS A 475 -24.00 20.64 -7.05
N PHE A 476 -23.19 19.64 -7.39
CA PHE A 476 -23.13 19.04 -8.73
C PHE A 476 -23.56 17.56 -8.76
N THR A 477 -23.46 16.83 -7.63
CA THR A 477 -23.58 15.36 -7.68
C THR A 477 -24.97 14.91 -8.11
N LEU A 478 -26.04 15.54 -7.62
CA LEU A 478 -27.41 15.12 -7.96
C LEU A 478 -27.72 15.33 -9.45
N GLN A 479 -27.28 16.45 -10.01
CA GLN A 479 -27.38 16.75 -11.44
C GLN A 479 -26.54 15.79 -12.27
N GLY A 480 -25.34 15.44 -11.80
CA GLY A 480 -24.49 14.44 -12.46
C GLY A 480 -24.93 12.99 -12.25
N MET A 481 -25.91 12.71 -11.38
CA MET A 481 -26.51 11.38 -11.19
C MET A 481 -27.75 11.15 -12.07
N CYS A 482 -28.48 12.22 -12.40
CA CYS A 482 -29.75 12.13 -13.12
C CYS A 482 -29.78 13.09 -14.30
N TRP A 483 -29.94 12.56 -15.51
CA TRP A 483 -29.95 13.36 -16.74
C TRP A 483 -30.99 14.48 -16.70
N GLU A 484 -32.21 14.20 -16.24
CA GLU A 484 -33.32 15.17 -16.13
C GLU A 484 -33.00 16.34 -15.19
N LYS A 485 -32.03 16.17 -14.30
CA LYS A 485 -31.53 17.24 -13.42
C LYS A 485 -30.28 17.92 -13.98
N SER A 486 -29.66 17.35 -15.02
CA SER A 486 -28.57 17.95 -15.78
C SER A 486 -29.10 18.82 -16.92
N PHE A 487 -28.22 19.64 -17.50
CA PHE A 487 -28.47 20.34 -18.75
C PHE A 487 -27.78 19.68 -19.95
N THR A 488 -27.10 18.55 -19.77
CA THR A 488 -26.47 17.84 -20.89
C THR A 488 -27.53 17.30 -21.85
N PRO A 489 -27.41 17.45 -23.19
CA PRO A 489 -28.34 16.85 -24.14
C PRO A 489 -28.47 15.33 -23.97
N LEU A 490 -29.68 14.78 -24.12
CA LEU A 490 -29.95 13.36 -23.84
C LEU A 490 -29.08 12.42 -24.68
N SER A 491 -28.92 12.71 -25.97
CA SER A 491 -28.09 11.94 -26.89
C SER A 491 -26.64 11.86 -26.41
N ILE A 492 -26.10 12.98 -25.93
CA ILE A 492 -24.73 13.07 -25.39
C ILE A 492 -24.63 12.31 -24.07
N TRP A 493 -25.60 12.48 -23.16
CA TRP A 493 -25.61 11.77 -21.88
C TRP A 493 -25.66 10.25 -22.07
N GLN A 494 -26.50 9.77 -22.98
CA GLN A 494 -26.62 8.33 -23.27
C GLN A 494 -25.39 7.77 -23.99
N ALA A 495 -24.73 8.57 -24.83
CA ALA A 495 -23.49 8.18 -25.50
C ALA A 495 -22.27 8.20 -24.56
N GLY A 496 -22.29 9.03 -23.52
CA GLY A 496 -21.21 9.16 -22.55
C GLY A 496 -21.09 7.95 -21.63
N ASP A 497 -19.85 7.66 -21.23
CA ASP A 497 -19.56 6.55 -20.34
C ASP A 497 -20.15 6.75 -18.93
N THR A 498 -20.64 5.66 -18.35
CA THR A 498 -21.22 5.61 -17.00
C THR A 498 -20.21 5.29 -15.90
N MET A 499 -19.00 4.86 -16.27
CA MET A 499 -18.00 4.32 -15.36
C MET A 499 -16.61 4.88 -15.64
N THR A 500 -15.85 5.13 -14.58
CA THR A 500 -14.42 5.51 -14.61
C THR A 500 -13.47 4.32 -14.41
N ASN A 501 -14.01 3.09 -14.36
CA ASN A 501 -13.24 1.88 -14.02
C ASN A 501 -12.02 1.65 -14.94
N ALA A 502 -12.09 2.03 -16.21
CA ALA A 502 -10.98 1.85 -17.14
C ALA A 502 -9.78 2.71 -16.71
N VAL A 503 -10.05 3.96 -16.34
CA VAL A 503 -9.05 4.91 -15.81
C VAL A 503 -8.55 4.43 -14.44
N GLU A 504 -9.45 4.05 -13.52
CA GLU A 504 -9.09 3.49 -12.20
C GLU A 504 -8.16 2.26 -12.29
N MET A 505 -8.36 1.40 -13.27
CA MET A 505 -7.53 0.21 -13.45
C MET A 505 -6.15 0.56 -14.01
N SER A 506 -6.09 1.46 -15.00
CA SER A 506 -4.84 1.95 -15.58
C SER A 506 -3.96 2.62 -14.53
N HIS A 507 -4.58 3.40 -13.64
CA HIS A 507 -3.95 4.00 -12.47
C HIS A 507 -3.22 2.96 -11.61
N ILE A 508 -3.92 1.90 -11.17
CA ILE A 508 -3.37 0.86 -10.29
C ILE A 508 -2.06 0.28 -10.83
N ASP A 509 -1.92 0.19 -12.14
CA ASP A 509 -0.74 -0.36 -12.81
C ASP A 509 0.43 0.65 -12.88
N ILE A 510 0.14 1.95 -13.01
CA ILE A 510 1.15 3.04 -13.01
C ILE A 510 1.77 3.25 -11.61
N TYR A 511 0.96 3.20 -10.53
CA TYR A 511 1.33 3.65 -9.18
C TYR A 511 2.35 2.82 -8.38
N ARG A 512 2.72 1.62 -8.83
CA ARG A 512 3.72 0.83 -8.10
C ARG A 512 5.11 1.34 -8.51
N GLU A 513 5.68 2.24 -7.70
CA GLU A 513 7.07 2.75 -7.59
C GLU A 513 7.92 2.97 -8.89
N GLY A 514 7.29 3.13 -10.06
CA GLY A 514 7.93 3.47 -11.35
C GLY A 514 7.28 4.64 -12.09
N GLY A 515 6.46 5.43 -11.38
CA GLY A 515 5.50 6.45 -11.84
C GLY A 515 5.66 6.96 -13.27
N ILE A 516 6.63 7.85 -13.53
CA ILE A 516 6.78 8.52 -14.84
C ILE A 516 7.15 7.55 -15.96
N SER A 517 8.03 6.59 -15.70
CA SER A 517 8.44 5.62 -16.74
C SER A 517 7.27 4.72 -17.16
N ARG A 518 6.44 4.34 -16.18
CA ARG A 518 5.20 3.59 -16.45
C ARG A 518 4.12 4.42 -17.10
N ALA A 519 3.93 5.66 -16.68
CA ALA A 519 3.02 6.59 -17.33
C ALA A 519 3.40 6.74 -18.82
N ARG A 520 4.70 6.92 -19.11
CA ARG A 520 5.21 7.00 -20.50
C ARG A 520 4.93 5.72 -21.28
N HIS A 521 5.18 4.55 -20.67
CA HIS A 521 4.88 3.27 -21.31
C HIS A 521 3.37 3.11 -21.57
N TYR A 522 2.53 3.50 -20.61
CA TYR A 522 1.09 3.45 -20.74
C TYR A 522 0.59 4.36 -21.87
N ASP A 523 1.09 5.59 -21.98
CA ASP A 523 0.75 6.49 -23.09
C ASP A 523 1.16 5.90 -24.44
N LYS A 524 2.38 5.36 -24.55
CA LYS A 524 2.83 4.65 -25.77
C LYS A 524 1.92 3.46 -26.11
N MET A 525 1.56 2.66 -25.11
CA MET A 525 0.65 1.52 -25.28
C MET A 525 -0.73 1.99 -25.77
N ARG A 526 -1.26 3.07 -25.20
CA ARG A 526 -2.57 3.64 -25.60
C ARG A 526 -2.54 4.18 -27.03
N LEU A 527 -1.50 4.91 -27.41
CA LEU A 527 -1.29 5.35 -28.79
C LEU A 527 -1.22 4.16 -29.75
N HIS A 528 -0.47 3.11 -29.38
CA HIS A 528 -0.38 1.91 -30.19
C HIS A 528 -1.74 1.21 -30.35
N ILE A 529 -2.48 1.03 -29.25
CA ILE A 529 -3.83 0.46 -29.27
C ILE A 529 -4.76 1.29 -30.15
N HIS A 530 -4.67 2.63 -30.08
CA HIS A 530 -5.47 3.52 -30.91
C HIS A 530 -5.13 3.37 -32.40
N CYS A 531 -3.84 3.38 -32.74
CA CYS A 531 -3.35 3.16 -34.11
C CYS A 531 -3.79 1.80 -34.67
N VAL A 532 -3.68 0.74 -33.86
CA VAL A 532 -4.15 -0.60 -34.23
C VAL A 532 -5.67 -0.58 -34.45
N ALA A 533 -6.44 0.02 -33.54
CA ALA A 533 -7.89 0.12 -33.67
C ALA A 533 -8.33 0.87 -34.93
N GLN A 534 -7.64 1.96 -35.30
CA GLN A 534 -7.87 2.68 -36.54
C GLN A 534 -7.56 1.82 -37.78
N LYS A 535 -6.46 1.07 -37.75
CA LYS A 535 -6.05 0.18 -38.86
C LYS A 535 -6.97 -1.02 -39.04
N VAL A 536 -7.42 -1.64 -37.95
CA VAL A 536 -8.20 -2.89 -38.00
C VAL A 536 -9.70 -2.68 -37.87
N GLY A 537 -10.16 -1.48 -37.50
CA GLY A 537 -11.56 -1.18 -37.20
C GLY A 537 -12.09 -1.78 -35.89
N VAL A 538 -11.26 -2.49 -35.12
CA VAL A 538 -11.64 -3.14 -33.86
C VAL A 538 -11.09 -2.36 -32.67
N LYS A 539 -11.99 -1.77 -31.88
CA LYS A 539 -11.60 -1.10 -30.62
C LYS A 539 -11.21 -2.13 -29.56
N ALA A 540 -10.15 -1.87 -28.78
CA ALA A 540 -9.72 -2.76 -27.69
C ALA A 540 -10.79 -2.96 -26.59
N SER A 541 -11.78 -2.06 -26.51
CA SER A 541 -12.94 -2.18 -25.61
C SER A 541 -14.01 -3.17 -26.10
N TYR A 542 -13.90 -3.71 -27.32
CA TYR A 542 -14.74 -4.81 -27.81
C TYR A 542 -14.37 -6.14 -27.15
N ARG A 543 -14.48 -6.22 -25.82
CA ARG A 543 -14.77 -7.51 -25.20
C ARG A 543 -16.28 -7.68 -25.30
N PRO A 544 -16.80 -8.64 -26.08
CA PRO A 544 -18.23 -8.86 -26.13
C PRO A 544 -18.72 -9.19 -24.72
N THR A 545 -19.44 -8.25 -24.13
CA THR A 545 -20.06 -8.37 -22.81
C THR A 545 -21.31 -9.24 -22.97
N THR A 546 -21.12 -10.50 -23.40
CA THR A 546 -22.24 -11.43 -23.49
C THR A 546 -22.79 -11.67 -22.08
N VAL A 547 -24.09 -11.97 -21.99
CA VAL A 547 -24.73 -12.34 -20.72
C VAL A 547 -23.93 -13.47 -20.04
N VAL A 548 -23.42 -14.42 -20.82
CA VAL A 548 -22.60 -15.54 -20.34
C VAL A 548 -21.30 -15.07 -19.68
N VAL A 549 -20.52 -14.18 -20.32
CA VAL A 549 -19.26 -13.66 -19.76
C VAL A 549 -19.52 -12.83 -18.50
N SER A 550 -20.60 -12.05 -18.48
CA SER A 550 -21.00 -11.25 -17.31
C SER A 550 -21.43 -12.13 -16.14
N VAL A 551 -22.24 -13.17 -16.39
CA VAL A 551 -22.65 -14.14 -15.38
C VAL A 551 -21.46 -14.93 -14.84
N ALA A 552 -20.56 -15.40 -15.71
CA ALA A 552 -19.35 -16.11 -15.31
C ALA A 552 -18.44 -15.24 -14.42
N ARG A 553 -18.27 -13.96 -14.76
CA ARG A 553 -17.51 -12.99 -13.94
C ARG A 553 -18.19 -12.72 -12.61
N LYS A 554 -19.51 -12.52 -12.61
CA LYS A 554 -20.30 -12.34 -11.38
C LYS A 554 -20.12 -13.55 -10.47
N TYR A 555 -20.26 -14.77 -11.01
CA TYR A 555 -20.06 -16.01 -10.28
C TYR A 555 -18.63 -16.10 -9.72
N LYS A 556 -17.59 -15.89 -10.53
CA LYS A 556 -16.19 -15.90 -10.08
C LYS A 556 -15.95 -14.89 -8.95
N ARG A 557 -16.49 -13.67 -9.05
CA ARG A 557 -16.40 -12.65 -7.98
C ARG A 557 -17.14 -13.08 -6.72
N THR A 558 -18.34 -13.64 -6.84
CA THR A 558 -19.11 -14.17 -5.70
C THR A 558 -18.34 -15.29 -5.00
N VAL A 559 -17.75 -16.23 -5.75
CA VAL A 559 -16.91 -17.31 -5.20
C VAL A 559 -15.69 -16.75 -4.47
N ILE A 560 -14.96 -15.81 -5.09
CA ILE A 560 -13.79 -15.16 -4.45
C ILE A 560 -14.21 -14.42 -3.18
N HIS A 561 -15.32 -13.69 -3.19
CA HIS A 561 -15.83 -12.98 -2.03
C HIS A 561 -16.25 -13.93 -0.90
N HIS A 562 -16.95 -15.02 -1.23
CA HIS A 562 -17.29 -16.07 -0.26
C HIS A 562 -16.03 -16.68 0.35
N MET A 563 -15.04 -17.01 -0.46
CA MET A 563 -13.77 -17.57 0.00
C MET A 563 -13.02 -16.60 0.92
N TRP A 564 -13.01 -15.30 0.59
CA TRP A 564 -12.44 -14.27 1.47
C TRP A 564 -13.17 -14.18 2.80
N LYS A 565 -14.51 -14.20 2.80
CA LYS A 565 -15.33 -14.19 4.01
C LYS A 565 -15.02 -15.42 4.88
N PHE A 566 -14.96 -16.61 4.28
CA PHE A 566 -14.60 -17.84 4.99
C PHE A 566 -13.19 -17.76 5.59
N ASN A 567 -12.19 -17.30 4.84
CA ASN A 567 -10.82 -17.15 5.34
C ASN A 567 -10.73 -16.14 6.49
N SER A 568 -11.50 -15.05 6.44
CA SER A 568 -11.57 -14.06 7.52
C SER A 568 -12.21 -14.63 8.79
N THR A 569 -13.29 -15.42 8.62
CA THR A 569 -13.91 -16.17 9.73
C THR A 569 -12.93 -17.17 10.34
N ASP A 570 -12.25 -17.97 9.52
CA ASP A 570 -11.26 -18.96 9.96
C ASP A 570 -10.12 -18.31 10.74
N LYS A 571 -9.62 -17.17 10.26
CA LYS A 571 -8.61 -16.39 10.98
C LYS A 571 -9.11 -15.94 12.35
N SER A 572 -10.34 -15.43 12.42
CA SER A 572 -10.96 -15.01 13.68
C SER A 572 -11.12 -16.18 14.66
N ILE A 573 -11.45 -17.37 14.16
CA ILE A 573 -11.51 -18.61 14.95
C ILE A 573 -10.10 -18.99 15.45
N GLY A 574 -9.10 -18.96 14.57
CA GLY A 574 -7.70 -19.25 14.92
C GLY A 574 -7.17 -18.33 16.02
N ASP A 575 -7.37 -17.01 15.87
CA ASP A 575 -6.97 -16.00 16.86
C ASP A 575 -7.67 -16.22 18.22
N GLN A 576 -8.93 -16.67 18.21
CA GLN A 576 -9.67 -16.94 19.44
C GLN A 576 -9.19 -18.24 20.10
N ASN A 577 -8.95 -19.30 19.34
CA ASN A 577 -8.39 -20.57 19.84
C ASN A 577 -7.03 -20.32 20.50
N GLU A 578 -6.15 -19.52 19.88
CA GLU A 578 -4.85 -19.17 20.44
C GLU A 578 -4.99 -18.43 21.78
N ARG A 579 -5.96 -17.50 21.89
CA ARG A 579 -6.24 -16.79 23.15
C ARG A 579 -6.79 -17.72 24.23
N LEU A 580 -7.66 -18.65 23.88
CA LEU A 580 -8.21 -19.65 24.81
C LEU A 580 -7.11 -20.58 25.32
N HIS A 581 -6.22 -21.05 24.45
CA HIS A 581 -5.11 -21.91 24.83
C HIS A 581 -4.16 -21.18 25.80
N LYS A 582 -3.76 -19.95 25.45
CA LYS A 582 -2.90 -19.12 26.32
C LYS A 582 -3.54 -18.79 27.67
N SER A 583 -4.86 -18.63 27.75
CA SER A 583 -5.53 -18.40 29.04
C SER A 583 -5.62 -19.67 29.87
N TRP A 584 -5.84 -20.82 29.23
CA TRP A 584 -5.85 -22.14 29.87
C TRP A 584 -4.46 -22.51 30.43
N GLU A 585 -3.38 -22.35 29.66
CA GLU A 585 -2.00 -22.62 30.14
C GLU A 585 -1.64 -21.78 31.37
N ARG A 586 -2.05 -20.51 31.39
CA ARG A 586 -1.85 -19.62 32.55
C ARG A 586 -2.65 -20.07 33.76
N TYR A 587 -3.87 -20.55 33.54
CA TYR A 587 -4.70 -21.09 34.61
C TYR A 587 -4.10 -22.38 35.19
N GLN A 588 -3.67 -23.32 34.33
CA GLN A 588 -2.99 -24.55 34.75
C GLN A 588 -1.70 -24.26 35.52
N SER A 589 -0.90 -23.30 35.03
CA SER A 589 0.31 -22.86 35.73
C SER A 589 0.02 -22.27 37.11
N ALA A 590 -1.08 -21.53 37.26
CA ALA A 590 -1.51 -20.97 38.53
C ALA A 590 -2.04 -22.05 39.48
N LEU A 591 -2.77 -23.05 38.97
CA LEU A 591 -3.20 -24.22 39.75
C LEU A 591 -2.00 -25.03 40.26
N HIS A 592 -0.99 -25.23 39.42
CA HIS A 592 0.22 -25.92 39.85
C HIS A 592 0.93 -25.17 40.98
N ARG A 593 1.08 -23.83 40.89
CA ARG A 593 1.63 -23.02 41.99
C ARG A 593 0.79 -23.12 43.26
N LEU A 594 -0.53 -23.11 43.12
CA LEU A 594 -1.45 -23.26 44.25
C LEU A 594 -1.30 -24.63 44.92
N SER A 595 -1.06 -25.70 44.16
CA SER A 595 -0.81 -27.04 44.71
C SER A 595 0.48 -27.11 45.54
N VAL A 596 1.49 -26.31 45.18
CA VAL A 596 2.76 -26.23 45.91
C VAL A 596 2.62 -25.34 47.15
N LYS A 597 1.81 -24.28 47.09
CA LYS A 597 1.61 -23.30 48.19
C LYS A 597 0.12 -23.03 48.43
N PRO A 598 -0.62 -23.97 49.04
CA PRO A 598 -2.07 -23.89 49.14
C PRO A 598 -2.59 -22.77 50.06
N THR A 599 -1.75 -22.25 50.96
CA THR A 599 -2.13 -21.21 51.94
C THR A 599 -1.73 -19.79 51.53
N ASP A 600 -1.04 -19.61 50.39
CA ASP A 600 -0.66 -18.27 49.93
C ASP A 600 -1.84 -17.56 49.25
N LEU A 601 -2.39 -16.56 49.93
CA LEU A 601 -3.48 -15.70 49.46
C LEU A 601 -3.23 -15.13 48.05
N ASN A 602 -1.99 -14.72 47.74
CA ASN A 602 -1.67 -14.16 46.43
C ASN A 602 -1.78 -15.21 45.32
N THR A 603 -1.41 -16.45 45.62
CA THR A 603 -1.48 -17.57 44.67
C THR A 603 -2.94 -17.99 44.44
N ILE A 604 -3.78 -17.95 45.48
CA ILE A 604 -5.24 -18.15 45.37
C ILE A 604 -5.87 -17.08 44.47
N GLU A 605 -5.64 -15.80 44.75
CA GLU A 605 -6.17 -14.68 43.95
C GLU A 605 -5.73 -14.74 42.48
N LEU A 606 -4.47 -15.10 42.24
CA LEU A 606 -3.92 -15.24 40.89
C LEU A 606 -4.60 -16.39 40.12
N ALA A 607 -4.81 -17.54 40.77
CA ALA A 607 -5.51 -18.68 40.18
C ALA A 607 -6.97 -18.33 39.83
N GLU A 608 -7.68 -17.63 40.72
CA GLU A 608 -9.04 -17.15 40.45
C GLU A 608 -9.10 -16.17 39.28
N LYS A 609 -8.16 -15.22 39.22
CA LYS A 609 -8.05 -14.26 38.12
C LYS A 609 -7.84 -14.97 36.78
N HIS A 610 -6.94 -15.97 36.73
CA HIS A 610 -6.70 -16.73 35.52
C HIS A 610 -7.87 -17.65 35.15
N LYS A 611 -8.56 -18.23 36.13
CA LYS A 611 -9.81 -18.97 35.93
C LYS A 611 -10.89 -18.09 35.27
N LYS A 612 -11.15 -16.89 35.82
CA LYS A 612 -12.11 -15.92 35.24
C LYS A 612 -11.75 -15.53 33.80
N ALA A 613 -10.47 -15.34 33.50
CA ALA A 613 -10.01 -15.04 32.15
C ALA A 613 -10.20 -16.23 31.19
N TYR A 614 -9.89 -17.45 31.63
CA TYR A 614 -10.13 -18.68 30.86
C TYR A 614 -11.62 -18.86 30.57
N GLU A 615 -12.48 -18.79 31.58
CA GLU A 615 -13.94 -18.91 31.42
C GLU A 615 -14.51 -17.87 30.46
N LYS A 616 -14.06 -16.61 30.53
CA LYS A 616 -14.45 -15.57 29.57
C LYS A 616 -14.09 -15.94 28.13
N HIS A 617 -12.91 -16.51 27.89
CA HIS A 617 -12.51 -16.96 26.56
C HIS A 617 -13.23 -18.24 26.14
N LYS A 618 -13.56 -19.15 27.08
CA LYS A 618 -14.35 -20.35 26.83
C LYS A 618 -15.77 -19.98 26.38
N GLN A 619 -16.44 -19.09 27.13
CA GLN A 619 -17.76 -18.58 26.77
C GLN A 619 -17.76 -17.90 25.40
N LYS A 620 -16.79 -17.01 25.13
CA LYS A 620 -16.68 -16.37 23.82
C LYS A 620 -16.49 -17.39 22.67
N SER A 621 -15.81 -18.50 22.92
CA SER A 621 -15.62 -19.56 21.94
C SER A 621 -16.93 -20.33 21.70
N LEU A 622 -17.73 -20.56 22.76
CA LEU A 622 -19.09 -21.11 22.65
C LEU A 622 -20.02 -20.19 21.86
N ASP A 623 -20.02 -18.89 22.15
CA ASP A 623 -20.81 -17.89 21.43
C ASP A 623 -20.42 -17.83 19.95
N MET A 624 -19.11 -17.87 19.66
CA MET A 624 -18.61 -17.94 18.29
C MET A 624 -19.04 -19.22 17.59
N ARG A 625 -19.10 -20.36 18.28
CA ARG A 625 -19.55 -21.63 17.70
C ARG A 625 -21.01 -21.59 17.29
N GLN A 626 -21.87 -20.98 18.11
CA GLN A 626 -23.27 -20.79 17.77
C GLN A 626 -23.43 -19.79 16.61
N ARG A 627 -22.74 -18.65 16.67
CA ARG A 627 -22.89 -17.57 15.67
C ARG A 627 -22.31 -17.92 14.29
N LEU A 628 -21.21 -18.67 14.25
CA LEU A 628 -20.44 -18.93 13.02
C LEU A 628 -20.74 -20.29 12.39
N HIS A 629 -21.78 -21.00 12.85
CA HIS A 629 -22.16 -22.28 12.27
C HIS A 629 -22.49 -22.12 10.77
N GLY A 630 -21.79 -22.86 9.92
CA GLY A 630 -21.92 -22.76 8.45
C GLY A 630 -21.28 -21.52 7.81
N GLN A 631 -20.55 -20.69 8.56
CA GLN A 631 -19.92 -19.45 8.06
C GLN A 631 -18.39 -19.52 7.95
N SER A 632 -17.78 -20.68 8.22
CA SER A 632 -16.35 -20.93 8.12
C SER A 632 -16.04 -21.90 6.98
N SER A 633 -14.78 -21.98 6.53
CA SER A 633 -14.41 -22.95 5.49
C SER A 633 -14.35 -24.40 6.02
N GLY A 634 -14.42 -24.57 7.34
CA GLY A 634 -14.21 -25.84 8.02
C GLY A 634 -12.73 -26.20 8.26
N ARG A 635 -11.77 -25.45 7.70
CA ARG A 635 -10.32 -25.68 7.90
C ARG A 635 -9.87 -25.45 9.35
N VAL A 636 -10.51 -24.51 10.05
CA VAL A 636 -10.22 -24.23 11.46
C VAL A 636 -11.48 -24.48 12.27
N ARG A 637 -11.41 -25.40 13.23
CA ARG A 637 -12.51 -25.71 14.15
C ARG A 637 -12.32 -24.94 15.45
N ILE A 638 -13.42 -24.48 16.05
CA ILE A 638 -13.40 -23.89 17.39
C ILE A 638 -13.06 -24.98 18.38
N VAL A 639 -11.98 -24.77 19.15
CA VAL A 639 -11.56 -25.69 20.20
C VAL A 639 -12.28 -25.32 21.48
N ILE A 640 -12.89 -26.30 22.13
CA ILE A 640 -13.39 -26.16 23.50
C ILE A 640 -12.53 -27.12 24.31
N LEU A 641 -11.63 -26.55 25.10
CA LEU A 641 -10.86 -27.31 26.09
C LEU A 641 -11.82 -27.59 27.24
N GLU A 642 -12.07 -28.87 27.53
CA GLU A 642 -12.87 -29.28 28.68
C GLU A 642 -12.10 -29.11 29.98
#